data_AF-A0A541BXH4-F1
#
_entry.id   AF-A0A541BXH4-F1
#
_cell.length_a   1.000
_cell.length_b   1.000
_cell.length_c   1.000
_cell.angle_alpha   90.00
_cell.angle_beta   90.00
_cell.angle_gamma   90.00
#
_symmetry.space_group_name_H-M   'P 1'
#
loop_
_entity.id
_entity.type
_entity.pdbx_description
1 polymer ?
#
loop_
_entity_poly.entity_id
_entity_poly.type
_entity_poly.pdbx_seq_one_letter_code
_entity_poly.pdbx_strand_id
1 'polypeptide(L)'
;PAPAAPAAAPAAAEAAEAATVPGESGVAAQTIRVSVEVLEDLMTLVSELVLARNQLLQLARTQANSPFTVPLQRLSHITSDLQEGVMKTRMQPIGNAWNKLPRLVRDLARETGKKIELAMFGAETELDRQVLEFIKDPLTHMVRNSADHGLETAAERRAAGKPETGRITLNAFHEGGHIIIEIADDGRGLNTKRIAEKAVAQGLATEAEIAQMPEAAIHQFIFRPGFSTAAQVTAVSGRGVGMDVVKTNIEKIGGTIELASRQGSGTTVTIKIPLTLAIVSALIVECAGERFAIPQISVVELVRTGGGSETAIERINTTPVLRLRDRLLPLVRLSSLLALEEGERADGAESFIVVAKVGTENFGLIVDRVFDTEEIVVKPVAPILRDITLFSGNTILGDGSVIMILDPNGIARAVGIGAAGAERAAPVETARAEAGGSAARTSLLLFRAGGPEPKAVPLGLVARLEEIAADRIERAGARAMVQYRGQLMPLVPMGVDLDDAARPRRPVLVFSDAGRSMGLVVDEILDVVEDVVNIQLGSARPGILGSAVIAGRATEIIDTGHWLALAAEDWFAARGGGPQGTRPHLLVIDDSAFFRHMLVPVLTAAGYEVTAAETADAALRLREQGRRFDAIVSDIEMPGMDGFAFARAVREDPRWAGLPLIALTSRVAEADIHRGREAGFTDYVAKFDRSALLAGIAQVLAARRETETV
;
A
#
# COMPACT_ATOMS: atom_id res chain seq x y z
N PRO A 1 85.29 9.84 10.11
CA PRO A 1 85.13 8.38 10.32
C PRO A 1 83.85 8.11 11.12
N ALA A 2 82.96 7.29 10.56
CA ALA A 2 81.66 6.88 11.11
C ALA A 2 81.81 5.85 12.27
N PRO A 3 80.75 5.13 12.71
CA PRO A 3 79.57 5.52 13.52
C PRO A 3 79.38 4.57 14.75
N ALA A 4 78.32 4.74 15.57
CA ALA A 4 77.51 3.65 16.18
C ALA A 4 76.45 4.18 17.19
N ALA A 5 75.27 3.56 17.20
CA ALA A 5 74.16 3.69 18.17
C ALA A 5 74.06 2.40 19.04
N PRO A 6 73.03 2.09 19.89
CA PRO A 6 71.95 2.87 20.55
C PRO A 6 71.62 2.46 22.04
N ALA A 7 70.59 3.15 22.62
CA ALA A 7 69.51 2.73 23.56
C ALA A 7 69.71 2.51 25.09
N ALA A 8 68.88 3.19 25.91
CA ALA A 8 67.98 2.63 26.97
C ALA A 8 67.15 3.74 27.68
N ALA A 9 65.92 3.40 28.11
CA ALA A 9 64.89 4.26 28.72
C ALA A 9 65.11 4.57 30.23
N PRO A 10 64.33 5.50 30.84
CA PRO A 10 64.07 5.43 32.27
C PRO A 10 62.58 5.43 32.66
N ALA A 11 62.36 4.86 33.84
CA ALA A 11 61.12 4.63 34.54
C ALA A 11 60.69 5.80 35.43
N ALA A 12 59.43 5.69 35.89
CA ALA A 12 58.60 6.52 36.73
C ALA A 12 59.25 7.32 37.88
N ALA A 13 58.71 8.52 38.10
CA ALA A 13 58.82 9.27 39.34
C ALA A 13 57.41 9.65 39.84
N GLU A 14 57.08 9.17 41.05
CA GLU A 14 56.00 9.70 41.88
C GLU A 14 56.42 11.02 42.52
N ALA A 15 55.52 12.02 42.54
CA ALA A 15 55.52 13.07 43.55
C ALA A 15 54.17 13.80 43.66
N ALA A 16 53.76 13.92 44.93
CA ALA A 16 53.09 15.06 45.58
C ALA A 16 51.56 15.24 45.43
N GLU A 17 50.88 14.87 46.52
CA GLU A 17 49.61 15.45 46.98
C GLU A 17 49.76 16.95 47.31
N ALA A 18 48.83 17.76 46.81
CA ALA A 18 48.46 19.05 47.37
C ALA A 18 46.93 19.17 47.40
N ALA A 19 46.42 19.55 48.56
CA ALA A 19 45.01 19.55 48.95
C ALA A 19 44.13 20.53 48.16
N THR A 20 42.89 20.11 47.88
CA THR A 20 41.79 20.98 47.41
C THR A 20 40.52 20.80 48.25
N VAL A 21 39.92 21.95 48.55
CA VAL A 21 38.68 22.31 49.25
C VAL A 21 37.48 21.38 48.93
N PRO A 22 36.56 21.09 49.90
CA PRO A 22 35.38 20.27 49.65
C PRO A 22 34.33 21.08 48.87
N GLY A 23 34.38 20.95 47.54
CA GLY A 23 33.26 21.27 46.66
C GLY A 23 32.36 20.05 46.50
N GLU A 24 31.06 20.30 46.42
CA GLU A 24 29.94 19.36 46.32
C GLU A 24 30.28 18.09 45.52
N SER A 25 29.94 16.94 46.12
CA SER A 25 30.03 15.61 45.53
C SER A 25 29.11 15.50 44.31
N GLY A 26 29.59 15.97 43.16
CA GLY A 26 29.16 15.44 41.88
C GLY A 26 29.46 13.95 41.89
N VAL A 27 28.43 13.12 41.80
CA VAL A 27 28.55 11.68 41.62
C VAL A 27 29.41 11.46 40.38
N ALA A 28 30.70 11.22 40.58
CA ALA A 28 31.60 10.85 39.49
C ALA A 28 31.04 9.55 38.91
N ALA A 29 30.53 9.62 37.68
CA ALA A 29 30.04 8.44 36.97
C ALA A 29 31.17 7.40 36.95
N GLN A 30 30.99 6.34 37.74
CA GLN A 30 31.92 5.21 37.77
C GLN A 30 31.79 4.50 36.42
N THR A 31 32.66 4.85 35.48
CA THR A 31 32.68 4.26 34.14
C THR A 31 33.68 3.11 34.11
N ILE A 32 33.21 1.93 33.72
CA ILE A 32 34.04 0.73 33.53
C ILE A 32 34.32 0.58 32.04
N ARG A 33 35.60 0.46 31.68
CA ARG A 33 35.99 0.13 30.29
C ARG A 33 35.85 -1.37 30.08
N VAL A 34 34.95 -1.75 29.18
CA VAL A 34 34.70 -3.12 28.75
C VAL A 34 35.16 -3.27 27.30
N SER A 35 35.78 -4.40 26.94
CA SER A 35 36.14 -4.66 25.54
C SER A 35 34.88 -4.92 24.69
N VAL A 36 34.95 -4.61 23.40
CA VAL A 36 33.83 -4.83 22.48
C VAL A 36 33.48 -6.32 22.37
N GLU A 37 34.49 -7.18 22.36
CA GLU A 37 34.32 -8.65 22.33
C GLU A 37 33.46 -9.16 23.48
N VAL A 38 33.65 -8.65 24.70
CA VAL A 38 32.86 -9.07 25.87
C VAL A 38 31.39 -8.66 25.74
N LEU A 39 31.10 -7.51 25.14
CA LEU A 39 29.73 -7.08 24.87
C LEU A 39 29.08 -7.92 23.76
N GLU A 40 29.83 -8.33 22.74
CA GLU A 40 29.37 -9.23 21.68
C GLU A 40 29.08 -10.64 22.21
N ASP A 41 29.95 -11.17 23.07
CA ASP A 41 29.75 -12.45 23.76
C ASP A 41 28.52 -12.40 24.67
N LEU A 42 28.36 -11.31 25.45
CA LEU A 42 27.16 -11.08 26.26
C LEU A 42 25.88 -11.07 25.42
N MET A 43 25.90 -10.41 24.26
CA MET A 43 24.76 -10.40 23.34
C MET A 43 24.45 -11.79 22.78
N THR A 44 25.48 -12.56 22.46
CA THR A 44 25.33 -13.95 21.99
C THR A 44 24.70 -14.81 23.08
N LEU A 45 25.21 -14.73 24.32
CA LEU A 45 24.67 -15.45 25.47
C LEU A 45 23.23 -15.04 25.80
N VAL A 46 22.91 -13.75 25.74
CA VAL A 46 21.52 -13.27 25.91
C VAL A 46 20.62 -13.80 24.80
N SER A 47 21.10 -13.83 23.55
CA SER A 47 20.34 -14.38 22.42
C SER A 47 20.10 -15.88 22.61
N GLU A 48 21.10 -16.64 23.04
CA GLU A 48 20.96 -18.06 23.39
C GLU A 48 20.03 -18.26 24.59
N LEU A 49 20.05 -17.36 25.58
CA LEU A 49 19.14 -17.39 26.72
C LEU A 49 17.69 -17.12 26.30
N VAL A 50 17.47 -16.19 25.36
CA VAL A 50 16.15 -15.95 24.77
C VAL A 50 15.65 -17.19 24.01
N LEU A 51 16.53 -17.87 23.26
CA LEU A 51 16.20 -19.13 22.60
C LEU A 51 15.86 -20.23 23.61
N ALA A 52 16.67 -20.41 24.66
CA ALA A 52 16.43 -21.38 25.73
C ALA A 52 15.15 -21.08 26.51
N ARG A 53 14.84 -19.80 26.77
CA ARG A 53 13.57 -19.35 27.34
C ARG A 53 12.41 -19.78 26.45
N ASN A 54 12.50 -19.54 25.14
CA ASN A 54 11.43 -19.87 24.19
C ASN A 54 11.21 -21.39 24.10
N GLN A 55 12.28 -22.18 24.07
CA GLN A 55 12.23 -23.64 24.19
C GLN A 55 11.44 -24.10 25.41
N LEU A 56 11.76 -23.56 26.58
CA LEU A 56 11.13 -23.95 27.83
C LEU A 56 9.66 -23.54 27.88
N LEU A 57 9.31 -22.37 27.35
CA LEU A 57 7.92 -21.94 27.22
C LEU A 57 7.14 -22.84 26.27
N GLN A 58 7.73 -23.27 25.16
CA GLN A 58 7.12 -24.20 24.22
C GLN A 58 6.86 -25.57 24.87
N LEU A 59 7.84 -26.12 25.60
CA LEU A 59 7.69 -27.36 26.35
C LEU A 59 6.59 -27.24 27.43
N ALA A 60 6.53 -26.11 28.14
CA ALA A 60 5.49 -25.88 29.14
C ALA A 60 4.09 -25.78 28.54
N ARG A 61 3.94 -25.22 27.32
CA ARG A 61 2.64 -25.17 26.61
C ARG A 61 2.11 -26.55 26.24
N THR A 62 2.98 -27.51 25.96
CA THR A 62 2.56 -28.88 25.64
C THR A 62 2.02 -29.67 26.84
N GLN A 63 2.24 -29.19 28.08
CA GLN A 63 1.70 -29.80 29.30
C GLN A 63 0.61 -28.91 29.91
N ALA A 64 -0.66 -29.31 29.78
CA ALA A 64 -1.77 -28.65 30.47
C ALA A 64 -1.51 -28.65 32.00
N ASN A 65 -1.57 -27.46 32.63
CA ASN A 65 -1.28 -27.23 34.07
C ASN A 65 0.16 -27.57 34.52
N SER A 66 1.17 -27.17 33.73
CA SER A 66 2.56 -27.27 34.18
C SER A 66 2.85 -26.36 35.39
N PRO A 67 3.41 -26.88 36.50
CA PRO A 67 3.84 -26.06 37.65
C PRO A 67 4.98 -25.10 37.27
N PHE A 68 5.61 -25.30 36.11
CA PHE A 68 6.69 -24.46 35.60
C PHE A 68 6.19 -23.21 34.87
N THR A 69 4.90 -23.06 34.60
CA THR A 69 4.34 -21.91 33.86
C THR A 69 4.68 -20.57 34.54
N VAL A 70 4.45 -20.45 35.85
CA VAL A 70 4.72 -19.22 36.62
C VAL A 70 6.23 -18.95 36.76
N PRO A 71 7.08 -19.94 37.14
CA PRO A 71 8.53 -19.78 37.11
C PRO A 71 9.09 -19.36 35.74
N LEU A 72 8.56 -19.92 34.64
CA LEU A 72 9.00 -19.60 33.28
C LEU A 72 8.57 -18.20 32.83
N GLN A 73 7.39 -17.73 33.24
CA GLN A 73 7.00 -16.33 33.05
C GLN A 73 7.94 -15.38 33.79
N ARG A 74 8.40 -15.74 35.00
CA ARG A 74 9.40 -14.94 35.72
C ARG A 74 10.77 -14.98 35.04
N LEU A 75 11.23 -16.15 34.58
CA LEU A 75 12.46 -16.28 33.80
C LEU A 75 12.39 -15.43 32.52
N SER A 76 11.23 -15.44 31.86
CA SER A 76 10.93 -14.63 30.68
C SER A 76 11.09 -13.13 30.96
N HIS A 77 10.52 -12.64 32.06
CA HIS A 77 10.66 -11.24 32.46
C HIS A 77 12.12 -10.87 32.71
N ILE A 78 12.82 -11.66 33.53
CA ILE A 78 14.24 -11.42 33.85
C ILE A 78 15.12 -11.46 32.60
N THR A 79 14.84 -12.36 31.67
CA THR A 79 15.57 -12.46 30.40
C THR A 79 15.35 -11.22 29.53
N SER A 80 14.12 -10.69 29.52
CA SER A 80 13.78 -9.45 28.80
C SER A 80 14.47 -8.24 29.43
N ASP A 81 14.45 -8.12 30.76
CA ASP A 81 15.14 -7.07 31.50
C ASP A 81 16.66 -7.13 31.27
N LEU A 82 17.24 -8.34 31.28
CA LEU A 82 18.65 -8.55 30.99
C LEU A 82 18.99 -8.15 29.55
N GLN A 83 18.15 -8.52 28.59
CA GLN A 83 18.33 -8.14 27.20
C GLN A 83 18.29 -6.62 27.03
N GLU A 84 17.30 -5.94 27.60
CA GLU A 84 17.22 -4.48 27.56
C GLU A 84 18.46 -3.84 28.20
N GLY A 85 18.90 -4.38 29.34
CA GLY A 85 20.12 -3.93 30.04
C GLY A 85 21.38 -4.06 29.17
N VAL A 86 21.60 -5.20 28.52
CA VAL A 86 22.76 -5.42 27.64
C VAL A 86 22.64 -4.59 26.35
N MET A 87 21.43 -4.38 25.84
CA MET A 87 21.22 -3.49 24.69
C MET A 87 21.61 -2.04 25.03
N LYS A 88 21.18 -1.52 26.19
CA LYS A 88 21.57 -0.18 26.67
C LYS A 88 23.08 -0.02 26.83
N THR A 89 23.81 -1.05 27.28
CA THR A 89 25.27 -0.98 27.41
C THR A 89 26.00 -1.00 26.05
N ARG A 90 25.36 -1.50 24.99
CA ARG A 90 25.87 -1.50 23.62
C ARG A 90 25.56 -0.21 22.86
N MET A 91 24.54 0.55 23.27
CA MET A 91 24.14 1.79 22.62
C MET A 91 25.27 2.82 22.65
N GLN A 92 25.36 3.58 21.56
CA GLN A 92 26.29 4.70 21.42
C GLN A 92 25.53 5.94 20.95
N PRO A 93 25.90 7.14 21.42
CA PRO A 93 25.31 8.38 20.92
C PRO A 93 25.55 8.53 19.42
N ILE A 94 24.50 8.86 18.68
CA ILE A 94 24.54 9.06 17.23
C ILE A 94 25.50 10.19 16.81
N GLY A 95 25.76 11.15 17.69
CA GLY A 95 26.75 12.21 17.49
C GLY A 95 28.14 11.70 17.07
N ASN A 96 28.50 10.46 17.45
CA ASN A 96 29.73 9.81 17.00
C ASN A 96 29.80 9.63 15.47
N ALA A 97 28.66 9.40 14.81
CA ALA A 97 28.57 9.35 13.36
C ALA A 97 28.67 10.74 12.72
N TRP A 98 28.29 11.80 13.44
CA TRP A 98 28.22 13.17 12.92
C TRP A 98 29.51 13.98 13.11
N ASN A 99 30.45 13.51 13.93
CA ASN A 99 31.69 14.23 14.27
C ASN A 99 32.51 14.78 13.08
N LYS A 100 32.43 14.14 11.92
CA LYS A 100 33.16 14.56 10.70
C LYS A 100 32.37 15.57 9.85
N LEU A 101 31.06 15.68 10.04
CA LEU A 101 30.16 16.49 9.20
C LEU A 101 30.46 17.99 9.28
N PRO A 102 30.74 18.62 10.45
CA PRO A 102 31.05 20.05 10.49
C PRO A 102 32.27 20.43 9.64
N ARG A 103 33.30 19.58 9.64
CA ARG A 103 34.49 19.78 8.81
C ARG A 103 34.18 19.59 7.34
N LEU A 104 33.45 18.53 6.99
CA LEU A 104 32.99 18.27 5.62
C LEU A 104 32.20 19.45 5.06
N VAL A 105 31.21 19.97 5.80
CA VAL A 105 30.37 21.09 5.37
C VAL A 105 31.21 22.36 5.21
N ARG A 106 32.19 22.62 6.08
CA ARG A 106 33.10 23.76 5.94
C ARG A 106 33.98 23.67 4.69
N ASP A 107 34.46 22.47 4.35
CA ASP A 107 35.28 22.24 3.16
C ASP A 107 34.41 22.38 1.89
N LEU A 108 33.20 21.80 1.87
CA LEU A 108 32.24 21.95 0.77
C LEU A 108 31.75 23.38 0.58
N ALA A 109 31.53 24.14 1.66
CA ALA A 109 31.17 25.55 1.59
C ALA A 109 32.25 26.39 0.88
N ARG A 110 33.53 26.06 1.10
CA ARG A 110 34.66 26.71 0.42
C ARG A 110 34.78 26.30 -1.03
N GLU A 111 34.63 25.01 -1.33
CA GLU A 111 34.72 24.46 -2.69
C GLU A 111 33.59 24.96 -3.58
N THR A 112 32.36 25.00 -3.06
CA THR A 112 31.16 25.43 -3.81
C THR A 112 30.92 26.94 -3.77
N GLY A 113 31.65 27.67 -2.92
CA GLY A 113 31.46 29.12 -2.73
C GLY A 113 30.14 29.51 -2.06
N LYS A 114 29.51 28.59 -1.33
CA LYS A 114 28.21 28.81 -0.66
C LYS A 114 28.40 29.10 0.83
N LYS A 115 27.52 29.93 1.40
CA LYS A 115 27.44 30.16 2.86
C LYS A 115 26.49 29.13 3.45
N ILE A 116 27.01 28.22 4.29
CA ILE A 116 26.24 27.09 4.83
C ILE A 116 26.35 27.08 6.36
N GLU A 117 25.22 26.95 7.04
CA GLU A 117 25.10 26.69 8.47
C GLU A 117 24.62 25.25 8.70
N LEU A 118 25.33 24.51 9.55
CA LEU A 118 24.97 23.15 9.95
C LEU A 118 24.41 23.17 11.37
N ALA A 119 23.12 22.86 11.53
CA ALA A 119 22.48 22.69 12.82
C ALA A 119 22.31 21.19 13.11
N MET A 120 22.69 20.75 14.31
CA MET A 120 22.58 19.35 14.73
C MET A 120 21.83 19.30 16.06
N PHE A 121 20.76 18.51 16.11
CA PHE A 121 19.90 18.31 17.27
C PHE A 121 19.82 16.83 17.60
N GLY A 122 19.74 16.49 18.89
CA GLY A 122 19.61 15.09 19.32
C GLY A 122 20.86 14.25 19.12
N ALA A 123 22.06 14.84 19.20
CA ALA A 123 23.33 14.12 19.04
C ALA A 123 23.57 13.08 20.15
N GLU A 124 22.89 13.25 21.29
CA GLU A 124 22.83 12.36 22.44
C GLU A 124 21.96 11.12 22.21
N THR A 125 21.13 11.10 21.15
CA THR A 125 20.24 9.99 20.83
C THR A 125 21.03 8.70 20.68
N GLU A 126 20.68 7.71 21.50
CA GLU A 126 21.36 6.42 21.58
C GLU A 126 20.94 5.50 20.42
N LEU A 127 21.94 4.86 19.79
CA LEU A 127 21.80 3.96 18.65
C LEU A 127 22.77 2.77 18.78
N ASP A 128 22.38 1.59 18.29
CA ASP A 128 23.25 0.42 18.29
C ASP A 128 24.57 0.68 17.54
N ARG A 129 25.69 0.20 18.09
CA ARG A 129 27.03 0.39 17.50
C ARG A 129 27.13 -0.09 16.04
N GLN A 130 26.56 -1.24 15.72
CA GLN A 130 26.63 -1.80 14.36
C GLN A 130 25.80 -0.97 13.40
N VAL A 131 24.59 -0.56 13.84
CA VAL A 131 23.76 0.37 13.08
C VAL A 131 24.49 1.72 12.87
N LEU A 132 25.19 2.21 13.89
CA LEU A 132 25.99 3.42 13.83
C LEU A 132 27.14 3.34 12.81
N GLU A 133 27.74 2.16 12.60
CA GLU A 133 28.72 1.97 11.50
C GLU A 133 28.05 1.99 10.12
N PHE A 134 26.88 1.36 9.96
CA PHE A 134 26.15 1.35 8.68
C PHE A 134 25.58 2.71 8.29
N ILE A 135 25.28 3.60 9.25
CA ILE A 135 24.64 4.90 9.01
C ILE A 135 25.63 6.03 8.66
N LYS A 136 26.91 5.90 9.01
CA LYS A 136 27.94 6.94 8.80
C LYS A 136 28.06 7.40 7.35
N ASP A 137 28.17 6.45 6.44
CA ASP A 137 28.33 6.73 5.01
C ASP A 137 27.05 7.32 4.39
N PRO A 138 25.84 6.76 4.62
CA PRO A 138 24.57 7.38 4.27
C PRO A 138 24.44 8.85 4.69
N LEU A 139 24.72 9.16 5.96
CA LEU A 139 24.63 10.53 6.49
C LEU A 139 25.61 11.48 5.80
N THR A 140 26.85 11.03 5.63
CA THR A 140 27.87 11.80 4.91
C THR A 140 27.42 12.13 3.48
N HIS A 141 26.79 11.16 2.80
CA HIS A 141 26.30 11.33 1.45
C HIS A 141 25.11 12.30 1.37
N MET A 142 24.11 12.17 2.24
CA MET A 142 22.95 13.05 2.24
C MET A 142 23.33 14.51 2.55
N VAL A 143 24.18 14.73 3.55
CA VAL A 143 24.66 16.08 3.90
C VAL A 143 25.47 16.70 2.75
N ARG A 144 26.30 15.89 2.06
CA ARG A 144 26.99 16.35 0.86
C ARG A 144 26.01 16.74 -0.24
N ASN A 145 25.00 15.93 -0.52
CA ASN A 145 24.01 16.25 -1.56
C ASN A 145 23.25 17.55 -1.24
N SER A 146 22.89 17.77 0.03
CA SER A 146 22.29 19.04 0.47
C SER A 146 23.24 20.22 0.25
N ALA A 147 24.54 20.08 0.55
CA ALA A 147 25.52 21.15 0.35
C ALA A 147 25.83 21.42 -1.15
N ASP A 148 26.04 20.38 -1.95
CA ASP A 148 26.47 20.48 -3.35
C ASP A 148 25.32 20.82 -4.29
N HIS A 149 24.18 20.14 -4.15
CA HIS A 149 23.06 20.22 -5.07
C HIS A 149 21.82 20.88 -4.46
N GLY A 150 21.55 20.66 -3.18
CA GLY A 150 20.38 21.22 -2.48
C GLY A 150 20.45 22.74 -2.38
N LEU A 151 21.49 23.27 -1.72
CA LEU A 151 21.62 24.70 -1.45
C LEU A 151 21.97 25.52 -2.70
N GLU A 152 21.41 26.71 -2.80
CA GLU A 152 21.73 27.70 -3.83
C GLU A 152 22.90 28.60 -3.42
N THR A 153 23.50 29.30 -4.39
CA THR A 153 24.53 30.31 -4.10
C THR A 153 23.93 31.53 -3.41
N ALA A 154 24.75 32.32 -2.70
CA ALA A 154 24.30 33.53 -2.02
C ALA A 154 23.55 34.52 -2.94
N ALA A 155 23.93 34.62 -4.22
CA ALA A 155 23.26 35.44 -5.21
C ALA A 155 21.89 34.89 -5.60
N GLU A 156 21.80 33.58 -5.88
CA GLU A 156 20.53 32.90 -6.19
C GLU A 156 19.55 32.95 -5.01
N ARG A 157 20.04 32.79 -3.77
CA ARG A 157 19.21 32.87 -2.56
C ARG A 157 18.61 34.26 -2.38
N ARG A 158 19.41 35.32 -2.56
CA ARG A 158 18.90 36.70 -2.52
C ARG A 158 17.86 36.96 -3.61
N ALA A 159 18.06 36.44 -4.82
CA ALA A 159 17.09 36.57 -5.91
C ALA A 159 15.77 35.85 -5.60
N ALA A 160 15.83 34.73 -4.87
CA ALA A 160 14.67 33.96 -4.43
C ALA A 160 14.04 34.47 -3.11
N GLY A 161 14.53 35.57 -2.52
CA GLY A 161 14.03 36.12 -1.26
C GLY A 161 14.41 35.32 -0.01
N LYS A 162 15.41 34.44 -0.11
CA LYS A 162 15.90 33.61 1.00
C LYS A 162 17.07 34.26 1.76
N PRO A 163 17.32 33.86 3.02
CA PRO A 163 18.53 34.26 3.75
C PRO A 163 19.80 33.93 2.98
N GLU A 164 20.83 34.76 3.08
CA GLU A 164 22.09 34.55 2.34
C GLU A 164 22.80 33.25 2.72
N THR A 165 22.69 32.86 3.99
CA THR A 165 23.20 31.59 4.53
C THR A 165 22.14 30.51 4.34
N GLY A 166 22.52 29.40 3.70
CA GLY A 166 21.69 28.19 3.62
C GLY A 166 21.84 27.34 4.87
N ARG A 167 20.77 26.65 5.28
CA ARG A 167 20.74 25.85 6.51
C ARG A 167 20.57 24.37 6.17
N ILE A 168 21.43 23.54 6.74
CA ILE A 168 21.29 22.08 6.78
C ILE A 168 21.03 21.70 8.25
N THR A 169 19.95 20.98 8.49
CA THR A 169 19.54 20.51 9.82
C THR A 169 19.63 19.00 9.88
N LEU A 170 20.36 18.48 10.86
CA LEU A 170 20.28 17.08 11.27
C LEU A 170 19.54 17.01 12.59
N ASN A 171 18.55 16.14 12.66
CA ASN A 171 17.77 15.90 13.86
C ASN A 171 17.71 14.40 14.12
N ALA A 172 17.87 13.97 15.36
CA ALA A 172 17.63 12.59 15.75
C ALA A 172 16.84 12.53 17.04
N PHE A 173 15.87 11.62 17.11
CA PHE A 173 15.04 11.43 18.30
C PHE A 173 14.42 10.03 18.33
N HIS A 174 13.90 9.64 19.49
CA HIS A 174 13.17 8.38 19.67
C HIS A 174 11.66 8.63 19.53
N GLU A 175 10.99 7.85 18.69
CA GLU A 175 9.53 7.91 18.49
C GLU A 175 8.98 6.50 18.22
N GLY A 176 7.97 6.07 18.99
CA GLY A 176 7.23 4.84 18.70
C GLY A 176 8.08 3.56 18.60
N GLY A 177 9.13 3.42 19.42
CA GLY A 177 10.06 2.27 19.37
C GLY A 177 11.06 2.31 18.21
N HIS A 178 11.09 3.43 17.48
CA HIS A 178 12.03 3.68 16.39
C HIS A 178 12.93 4.87 16.75
N ILE A 179 14.11 4.87 16.14
CA ILE A 179 15.02 6.00 16.08
C ILE A 179 14.75 6.70 14.75
N ILE A 180 14.32 7.94 14.84
CA ILE A 180 14.05 8.81 13.69
C ILE A 180 15.27 9.69 13.49
N ILE A 181 15.80 9.72 12.27
CA ILE A 181 16.90 10.59 11.86
C ILE A 181 16.44 11.41 10.66
N GLU A 182 16.38 12.72 10.81
CA GLU A 182 15.95 13.65 9.78
C GLU A 182 17.14 14.48 9.29
N ILE A 183 17.26 14.60 7.97
CA ILE A 183 18.24 15.44 7.29
C ILE A 183 17.44 16.40 6.42
N ALA A 184 17.40 17.67 6.81
CA ALA A 184 16.64 18.70 6.12
C ALA A 184 17.55 19.82 5.61
N ASP A 185 17.29 20.35 4.41
CA ASP A 185 17.88 21.57 3.90
C ASP A 185 16.81 22.58 3.47
N ASP A 186 17.14 23.86 3.50
CA ASP A 186 16.27 24.95 3.03
C ASP A 186 16.59 25.40 1.59
N GLY A 187 17.15 24.47 0.80
CA GLY A 187 17.66 24.72 -0.54
C GLY A 187 16.58 24.82 -1.62
N ARG A 188 16.98 24.56 -2.85
CA ARG A 188 16.09 24.68 -4.02
C ARG A 188 15.05 23.56 -4.12
N GLY A 189 15.14 22.55 -3.26
CA GLY A 189 14.36 21.31 -3.38
C GLY A 189 14.77 20.48 -4.60
N LEU A 190 14.08 19.35 -4.79
CA LEU A 190 14.28 18.48 -5.95
C LEU A 190 13.60 19.08 -7.17
N ASN A 191 14.29 19.05 -8.31
CA ASN A 191 13.71 19.45 -9.58
C ASN A 191 12.88 18.29 -10.14
N THR A 192 11.60 18.26 -9.80
CA THR A 192 10.65 17.23 -10.23
C THR A 192 10.66 17.04 -11.75
N LYS A 193 10.75 18.13 -12.53
CA LYS A 193 10.77 18.09 -14.01
C LYS A 193 12.02 17.39 -14.56
N ARG A 194 13.21 17.68 -14.02
CA ARG A 194 14.44 17.00 -14.44
C ARG A 194 14.48 15.53 -14.05
N ILE A 195 13.93 15.18 -12.89
CA ILE A 195 13.81 13.79 -12.44
C ILE A 195 12.87 13.04 -13.40
N ALA A 196 11.71 13.63 -13.69
CA ALA A 196 10.76 13.17 -14.70
C ALA A 196 11.41 12.93 -16.07
N GLU A 197 12.04 13.95 -16.67
CA GLU A 197 12.72 13.86 -17.96
C GLU A 197 13.77 12.74 -17.99
N LYS A 198 14.51 12.55 -16.90
CA LYS A 198 15.54 11.51 -16.82
C LYS A 198 14.98 10.12 -16.61
N ALA A 199 13.88 9.98 -15.86
CA ALA A 199 13.15 8.72 -15.72
C ALA A 199 12.61 8.24 -17.08
N VAL A 200 12.12 9.18 -17.90
CA VAL A 200 11.72 8.89 -19.29
C VAL A 200 12.91 8.50 -20.15
N ALA A 201 14.00 9.26 -20.11
CA ALA A 201 15.19 8.97 -20.92
C ALA A 201 15.84 7.62 -20.59
N GLN A 202 15.72 7.14 -19.35
CA GLN A 202 16.22 5.84 -18.91
C GLN A 202 15.20 4.70 -19.08
N GLY A 203 14.01 4.98 -19.63
CA GLY A 203 12.95 3.98 -19.84
C GLY A 203 12.33 3.45 -18.53
N LEU A 204 12.49 4.17 -17.42
CA LEU A 204 11.96 3.78 -16.10
C LEU A 204 10.47 4.12 -15.94
N ALA A 205 10.00 5.12 -16.70
CA ALA A 205 8.61 5.52 -16.78
C ALA A 205 8.38 6.24 -18.12
N THR A 206 7.19 6.16 -18.68
CA THR A 206 6.80 6.94 -19.87
C THR A 206 6.44 8.38 -19.48
N GLU A 207 6.46 9.31 -20.45
CA GLU A 207 5.99 10.69 -20.21
C GLU A 207 4.55 10.71 -19.67
N ALA A 208 3.70 9.79 -20.14
CA ALA A 208 2.32 9.64 -19.68
C ALA A 208 2.23 9.16 -18.22
N GLU A 209 3.08 8.22 -17.81
CA GLU A 209 3.14 7.75 -16.42
C GLU A 209 3.65 8.84 -15.49
N ILE A 210 4.70 9.56 -15.89
CA ILE A 210 5.26 10.68 -15.12
C ILE A 210 4.23 11.79 -14.92
N ALA A 211 3.41 12.09 -15.93
CA ALA A 211 2.37 13.12 -15.84
C ALA A 211 1.26 12.77 -14.82
N GLN A 212 1.06 11.49 -14.53
CA GLN A 212 0.06 10.99 -13.57
C GLN A 212 0.63 10.69 -12.19
N MET A 213 1.95 10.76 -12.00
CA MET A 213 2.59 10.48 -10.72
C MET A 213 2.54 11.71 -9.79
N PRO A 214 2.18 11.53 -8.50
CA PRO A 214 2.36 12.60 -7.53
C PRO A 214 3.86 12.92 -7.37
N GLU A 215 4.19 14.16 -7.03
CA GLU A 215 5.58 14.62 -6.93
C GLU A 215 6.43 13.71 -6.03
N ALA A 216 5.86 13.25 -4.91
CA ALA A 216 6.53 12.33 -4.00
C ALA A 216 6.93 11.00 -4.68
N ALA A 217 6.08 10.45 -5.55
CA ALA A 217 6.39 9.24 -6.31
C ALA A 217 7.47 9.50 -7.37
N ILE A 218 7.44 10.67 -8.02
CA ILE A 218 8.50 11.07 -8.95
C ILE A 218 9.84 11.20 -8.20
N HIS A 219 9.82 11.77 -7.00
CA HIS A 219 11.04 11.89 -6.18
C HIS A 219 11.59 10.53 -5.77
N GLN A 220 10.78 9.47 -5.67
CA GLN A 220 11.28 8.13 -5.35
C GLN A 220 12.20 7.54 -6.44
N PHE A 221 12.15 8.02 -7.69
CA PHE A 221 13.07 7.56 -8.74
C PHE A 221 14.53 7.80 -8.38
N ILE A 222 14.85 8.77 -7.51
CA ILE A 222 16.23 9.02 -7.09
C ILE A 222 16.86 7.81 -6.39
N PHE A 223 16.06 6.93 -5.80
CA PHE A 223 16.51 5.71 -5.13
C PHE A 223 16.71 4.52 -6.09
N ARG A 224 16.44 4.68 -7.39
CA ARG A 224 16.63 3.61 -8.38
C ARG A 224 18.13 3.43 -8.70
N PRO A 225 18.59 2.18 -8.89
CA PRO A 225 19.97 1.93 -9.29
C PRO A 225 20.37 2.69 -10.54
N GLY A 226 21.52 3.37 -10.51
CA GLY A 226 22.02 4.14 -11.65
C GLY A 226 21.25 5.43 -11.97
N PHE A 227 20.30 5.83 -11.13
CA PHE A 227 19.59 7.10 -11.28
C PHE A 227 20.39 8.25 -10.65
N SER A 228 20.74 9.26 -11.44
CA SER A 228 21.40 10.48 -10.97
C SER A 228 21.02 11.63 -11.88
N THR A 229 20.65 12.80 -11.38
CA THR A 229 20.26 13.94 -12.22
C THR A 229 21.45 14.76 -12.76
N ALA A 230 22.69 14.37 -12.43
CA ALA A 230 23.89 15.08 -12.88
C ALA A 230 24.15 14.88 -14.40
N ALA A 231 24.59 15.96 -15.07
CA ALA A 231 24.93 15.96 -16.50
C ALA A 231 26.35 15.45 -16.80
N GLN A 232 27.25 15.48 -15.81
CA GLN A 232 28.59 14.89 -15.86
C GLN A 232 28.90 14.19 -14.53
N VAL A 233 29.64 13.08 -14.58
CA VAL A 233 30.18 12.42 -13.39
C VAL A 233 31.29 13.31 -12.84
N THR A 234 31.04 14.00 -11.74
CA THR A 234 32.08 14.79 -11.06
C THR A 234 33.14 13.86 -10.47
N ALA A 235 34.41 14.26 -10.53
CA ALA A 235 35.56 13.45 -10.07
C ALA A 235 35.47 13.00 -8.59
N VAL A 236 34.58 13.62 -7.80
CA VAL A 236 34.34 13.34 -6.38
C VAL A 236 33.24 12.27 -6.17
N SER A 237 32.45 11.92 -7.19
CA SER A 237 31.43 10.86 -7.17
C SER A 237 31.96 9.46 -7.52
N GLY A 238 33.25 9.33 -7.84
CA GLY A 238 33.90 8.09 -8.33
C GLY A 238 34.06 6.94 -7.32
N ARG A 239 33.31 6.92 -6.20
CA ARG A 239 33.27 5.79 -5.25
C ARG A 239 31.98 4.97 -5.28
N GLY A 240 31.06 5.29 -6.20
CA GLY A 240 29.86 4.45 -6.42
C GLY A 240 28.83 4.50 -5.29
N VAL A 241 28.66 5.65 -4.64
CA VAL A 241 27.59 5.83 -3.63
C VAL A 241 26.52 6.70 -4.25
N GLY A 242 25.51 6.07 -4.84
CA GLY A 242 24.26 6.73 -5.22
C GLY A 242 23.23 6.65 -4.09
N MET A 243 22.10 7.30 -4.29
CA MET A 243 21.00 7.29 -3.33
C MET A 243 20.33 5.90 -3.24
N ASP A 244 20.50 5.06 -4.27
CA ASP A 244 20.20 3.62 -4.27
C ASP A 244 21.01 2.83 -3.23
N VAL A 245 22.31 3.11 -3.11
CA VAL A 245 23.20 2.49 -2.12
C VAL A 245 22.83 2.92 -0.71
N VAL A 246 22.46 4.20 -0.55
CA VAL A 246 21.94 4.73 0.73
C VAL A 246 20.70 3.94 1.15
N LYS A 247 19.67 3.86 0.29
CA LYS A 247 18.44 3.11 0.59
C LYS A 247 18.72 1.65 0.93
N THR A 248 19.53 0.99 0.13
CA THR A 248 19.89 -0.43 0.34
C THR A 248 20.58 -0.63 1.71
N ASN A 249 21.44 0.30 2.13
CA ASN A 249 22.11 0.21 3.43
C ASN A 249 21.16 0.45 4.62
N ILE A 250 20.16 1.32 4.45
CA ILE A 250 19.10 1.52 5.45
C ILE A 250 18.17 0.30 5.55
N GLU A 251 17.80 -0.30 4.41
CA GLU A 251 16.94 -1.49 4.40
C GLU A 251 17.66 -2.71 5.03
N LYS A 252 18.98 -2.85 4.85
CA LYS A 252 19.79 -3.93 5.48
C LYS A 252 19.74 -3.94 7.01
N ILE A 253 19.54 -2.78 7.63
CA ILE A 253 19.43 -2.65 9.09
C ILE A 253 17.97 -2.67 9.56
N GLY A 254 17.03 -3.05 8.68
CA GLY A 254 15.59 -3.10 8.99
C GLY A 254 14.94 -1.71 9.07
N GLY A 255 15.61 -0.67 8.57
CA GLY A 255 15.09 0.69 8.55
C GLY A 255 14.33 1.03 7.28
N THR A 256 13.56 2.12 7.32
CA THR A 256 12.89 2.71 6.16
C THR A 256 13.42 4.12 5.89
N ILE A 257 13.31 4.55 4.64
CA ILE A 257 13.68 5.90 4.21
C ILE A 257 12.49 6.57 3.52
N GLU A 258 12.19 7.79 3.94
CA GLU A 258 11.13 8.65 3.42
C GLU A 258 11.75 9.96 2.93
N LEU A 259 11.15 10.54 1.90
CA LEU A 259 11.66 11.73 1.24
C LEU A 259 10.50 12.69 0.99
N ALA A 260 10.64 13.91 1.51
CA ALA A 260 9.73 15.02 1.26
C ALA A 260 10.53 16.19 0.69
N SER A 261 10.18 16.67 -0.49
CA SER A 261 10.86 17.81 -1.11
C SER A 261 9.85 18.72 -1.76
N ARG A 262 10.07 20.03 -1.65
CA ARG A 262 9.27 21.04 -2.33
C ARG A 262 10.19 22.03 -3.02
N GLN A 263 9.96 22.23 -4.32
CA GLN A 263 10.77 23.14 -5.12
C GLN A 263 10.74 24.55 -4.53
N GLY A 264 11.91 25.12 -4.29
CA GLY A 264 12.09 26.43 -3.66
C GLY A 264 12.01 26.43 -2.13
N SER A 265 11.61 25.34 -1.47
CA SER A 265 11.53 25.27 0.01
C SER A 265 12.52 24.29 0.64
N GLY A 266 13.15 23.42 -0.15
CA GLY A 266 14.18 22.51 0.32
C GLY A 266 13.77 21.05 0.29
N THR A 267 14.56 20.20 0.93
CA THR A 267 14.37 18.75 0.96
C THR A 267 14.58 18.21 2.36
N THR A 268 13.72 17.29 2.79
CA THR A 268 13.82 16.53 4.04
C THR A 268 13.87 15.04 3.71
N VAL A 269 14.89 14.37 4.22
CA VAL A 269 15.02 12.91 4.21
C VAL A 269 14.83 12.41 5.64
N THR A 270 13.89 11.49 5.84
CA THR A 270 13.59 10.89 7.14
C THR A 270 13.94 9.41 7.11
N ILE A 271 14.79 8.98 8.04
CA ILE A 271 15.20 7.59 8.22
C ILE A 271 14.58 7.08 9.50
N LYS A 272 13.89 5.94 9.45
CA LYS A 272 13.30 5.29 10.62
C LYS A 272 14.00 3.96 10.85
N ILE A 273 14.57 3.75 12.03
CA ILE A 273 15.31 2.53 12.37
C ILE A 273 14.73 1.91 13.64
N PRO A 274 14.43 0.60 13.67
CA PRO A 274 14.00 -0.06 14.91
C PRO A 274 15.07 -0.01 16.01
N LEU A 275 14.66 0.14 17.27
CA LEU A 275 15.57 0.23 18.42
C LEU A 275 16.22 -1.13 18.81
N THR A 276 15.68 -2.26 18.35
CA THR A 276 16.09 -3.61 18.78
C THR A 276 16.91 -4.35 17.71
N LEU A 277 17.81 -5.24 18.15
CA LEU A 277 18.20 -6.40 17.33
C LEU A 277 16.91 -7.13 17.02
N ALA A 278 16.57 -7.25 15.73
CA ALA A 278 15.22 -7.49 15.25
C ALA A 278 14.58 -8.77 15.83
N ILE A 279 13.99 -8.66 17.04
CA ILE A 279 13.04 -9.64 17.55
C ILE A 279 11.70 -9.29 16.93
N VAL A 280 11.16 -10.22 16.17
CA VAL A 280 9.89 -10.07 15.48
C VAL A 280 8.96 -11.17 15.96
N SER A 281 7.71 -10.82 16.27
CA SER A 281 6.68 -11.84 16.47
C SER A 281 6.31 -12.41 15.11
N ALA A 282 6.46 -13.72 14.94
CA ALA A 282 6.17 -14.41 13.69
C ALA A 282 5.24 -15.60 13.92
N LEU A 283 4.31 -15.79 13.00
CA LEU A 283 3.50 -16.98 12.90
C LEU A 283 4.31 -18.11 12.26
N ILE A 284 4.45 -19.24 12.95
CA ILE A 284 5.15 -20.40 12.40
C ILE A 284 4.16 -21.23 11.58
N VAL A 285 4.54 -21.57 10.35
CA VAL A 285 3.71 -22.34 9.42
C VAL A 285 4.51 -23.52 8.84
N GLU A 286 3.80 -24.59 8.49
CA GLU A 286 4.38 -25.77 7.83
C GLU A 286 3.98 -25.80 6.36
N CYS A 287 4.92 -26.17 5.49
CA CYS A 287 4.64 -26.47 4.09
C CYS A 287 5.60 -27.55 3.58
N ALA A 288 5.05 -28.61 2.98
CA ALA A 288 5.76 -29.78 2.50
C ALA A 288 6.70 -30.43 3.55
N GLY A 289 6.30 -30.39 4.83
CA GLY A 289 7.10 -30.90 5.95
C GLY A 289 8.18 -29.95 6.48
N GLU A 290 8.40 -28.81 5.80
CA GLU A 290 9.33 -27.77 6.22
C GLU A 290 8.61 -26.65 6.98
N ARG A 291 9.31 -26.00 7.93
CA ARG A 291 8.76 -24.89 8.72
C ARG A 291 9.26 -23.53 8.22
N PHE A 292 8.37 -22.56 8.22
CA PHE A 292 8.63 -21.18 7.83
C PHE A 292 8.03 -20.20 8.85
N ALA A 293 8.58 -19.00 8.94
CA ALA A 293 8.05 -17.92 9.77
C ALA A 293 7.44 -16.83 8.90
N ILE A 294 6.23 -16.35 9.24
CA ILE A 294 5.58 -15.19 8.62
C ILE A 294 5.48 -14.07 9.66
N PRO A 295 6.00 -12.86 9.42
CA PRO A 295 5.85 -11.75 10.36
C PRO A 295 4.38 -11.52 10.74
N GLN A 296 4.07 -11.56 12.03
CA GLN A 296 2.68 -11.48 12.51
C GLN A 296 2.00 -10.17 12.10
N ILE A 297 2.75 -9.08 12.03
CA ILE A 297 2.26 -7.77 11.58
C ILE A 297 1.67 -7.80 10.16
N SER A 298 2.11 -8.75 9.34
CA SER A 298 1.59 -8.93 7.97
C SER A 298 0.41 -9.87 7.91
N VAL A 299 0.08 -10.60 8.99
CA VAL A 299 -1.02 -11.55 9.06
C VAL A 299 -2.28 -10.85 9.57
N VAL A 300 -3.32 -10.82 8.74
CA VAL A 300 -4.62 -10.24 9.08
C VAL A 300 -5.47 -11.24 9.85
N GLU A 301 -5.61 -12.45 9.30
CA GLU A 301 -6.39 -13.52 9.92
C GLU A 301 -6.00 -14.91 9.38
N LEU A 302 -6.44 -15.95 10.08
CA LEU A 302 -6.23 -17.34 9.70
C LEU A 302 -7.57 -17.97 9.35
N VAL A 303 -7.63 -18.61 8.18
CA VAL A 303 -8.83 -19.29 7.71
C VAL A 303 -8.51 -20.77 7.51
N ARG A 304 -9.35 -21.65 8.04
CA ARG A 304 -9.26 -23.09 7.83
C ARG A 304 -10.26 -23.51 6.76
N THR A 305 -9.82 -24.33 5.82
CA THR A 305 -10.67 -24.89 4.76
C THR A 305 -10.69 -26.41 4.88
N GLY A 306 -11.87 -26.98 5.12
CA GLY A 306 -12.08 -28.43 5.25
C GLY A 306 -12.85 -28.81 6.53
N GLY A 307 -13.47 -30.00 6.54
CA GLY A 307 -14.09 -30.56 7.75
C GLY A 307 -15.42 -29.93 8.19
N GLY A 308 -16.26 -29.46 7.26
CA GLY A 308 -17.58 -28.88 7.57
C GLY A 308 -17.63 -27.35 7.65
N SER A 309 -16.56 -26.65 7.24
CA SER A 309 -16.53 -25.18 7.11
C SER A 309 -17.31 -24.70 5.88
N GLU A 310 -18.09 -23.62 6.01
CA GLU A 310 -18.78 -22.94 4.89
C GLU A 310 -17.83 -22.28 3.87
N THR A 311 -16.54 -22.16 4.20
CA THR A 311 -15.49 -21.56 3.37
C THR A 311 -14.81 -22.60 2.48
N ALA A 312 -15.24 -22.68 1.22
CA ALA A 312 -14.63 -23.50 0.18
C ALA A 312 -13.64 -22.70 -0.66
N ILE A 313 -12.54 -23.34 -1.08
CA ILE A 313 -11.63 -22.78 -2.08
C ILE A 313 -12.31 -22.92 -3.45
N GLU A 314 -12.64 -21.79 -4.05
CA GLU A 314 -13.16 -21.73 -5.42
C GLU A 314 -11.95 -21.62 -6.37
N ARG A 315 -12.09 -22.11 -7.61
CA ARG A 315 -11.10 -21.88 -8.67
C ARG A 315 -11.73 -21.02 -9.74
N ILE A 316 -11.09 -19.90 -10.06
CA ILE A 316 -11.40 -19.10 -11.24
C ILE A 316 -10.25 -19.35 -12.21
N ASN A 317 -10.53 -20.12 -13.27
CA ASN A 317 -9.52 -20.70 -14.16
C ASN A 317 -8.48 -21.56 -13.43
N THR A 318 -7.22 -21.11 -13.42
CA THR A 318 -6.06 -21.75 -12.78
C THR A 318 -5.73 -21.15 -11.42
N THR A 319 -6.34 -20.02 -11.05
CA THR A 319 -6.01 -19.31 -9.82
C THR A 319 -6.97 -19.72 -8.70
N PRO A 320 -6.46 -20.29 -7.58
CA PRO A 320 -7.30 -20.59 -6.44
C PRO A 320 -7.69 -19.28 -5.74
N VAL A 321 -8.95 -19.15 -5.37
CA VAL A 321 -9.50 -17.99 -4.65
C VAL A 321 -10.35 -18.44 -3.47
N LEU A 322 -10.38 -17.64 -2.42
CA LEU A 322 -11.23 -17.85 -1.26
C LEU A 322 -12.24 -16.72 -1.14
N ARG A 323 -13.50 -17.05 -0.94
CA ARG A 323 -14.52 -16.06 -0.58
C ARG A 323 -14.51 -15.84 0.93
N LEU A 324 -13.97 -14.70 1.36
CA LEU A 324 -13.86 -14.33 2.77
C LEU A 324 -14.71 -13.08 3.05
N ARG A 325 -15.78 -13.22 3.84
CA ARG A 325 -16.74 -12.14 4.17
C ARG A 325 -17.22 -11.37 2.93
N ASP A 326 -17.69 -12.12 1.94
CA ASP A 326 -18.20 -11.61 0.65
C ASP A 326 -17.16 -10.87 -0.22
N ARG A 327 -15.85 -10.98 0.06
CA ARG A 327 -14.75 -10.53 -0.82
C ARG A 327 -13.95 -11.72 -1.38
N LEU A 328 -13.51 -11.61 -2.64
CA LEU A 328 -12.62 -12.60 -3.25
C LEU A 328 -11.17 -12.34 -2.83
N LEU A 329 -10.57 -13.33 -2.19
CA LEU A 329 -9.18 -13.31 -1.76
C LEU A 329 -8.35 -14.21 -2.69
N PRO A 330 -7.38 -13.67 -3.44
CA PRO A 330 -6.50 -14.49 -4.27
C PRO A 330 -5.65 -15.38 -3.37
N LEU A 331 -5.55 -16.67 -3.71
CA LEU A 331 -4.73 -17.62 -2.97
C LEU A 331 -3.47 -18.00 -3.74
N VAL A 332 -2.39 -18.17 -2.98
CA VAL A 332 -1.10 -18.64 -3.47
C VAL A 332 -0.72 -19.86 -2.65
N ARG A 333 -0.34 -20.94 -3.33
CA ARG A 333 0.16 -22.12 -2.65
C ARG A 333 1.65 -21.96 -2.33
N LEU A 334 2.00 -22.06 -1.05
CA LEU A 334 3.38 -21.83 -0.61
C LEU A 334 4.36 -22.89 -1.16
N SER A 335 3.95 -24.16 -1.26
CA SER A 335 4.76 -25.24 -1.84
C SER A 335 5.13 -24.97 -3.29
N SER A 336 4.14 -24.55 -4.10
CA SER A 336 4.37 -24.19 -5.50
C SER A 336 5.27 -22.97 -5.65
N LEU A 337 5.13 -21.98 -4.76
CA LEU A 337 5.97 -20.79 -4.77
C LEU A 337 7.43 -21.09 -4.44
N LEU A 338 7.66 -22.00 -3.50
CA LEU A 338 8.99 -22.40 -3.04
C LEU A 338 9.59 -23.57 -3.85
N ALA A 339 8.88 -24.06 -4.88
CA ALA A 339 9.25 -25.22 -5.68
C ALA A 339 9.57 -26.47 -4.83
N LEU A 340 8.79 -26.70 -3.76
CA LEU A 340 8.93 -27.86 -2.89
C LEU A 340 8.22 -29.07 -3.48
N GLU A 341 8.80 -30.26 -3.29
CA GLU A 341 8.17 -31.52 -3.71
C GLU A 341 6.90 -31.78 -2.88
N GLU A 342 5.74 -31.80 -3.54
CA GLU A 342 4.48 -32.17 -2.90
C GLU A 342 4.40 -33.69 -2.80
N GLY A 343 4.41 -34.22 -1.57
CA GLY A 343 3.98 -35.61 -1.35
C GLY A 343 2.51 -35.80 -1.77
N GLU A 344 2.13 -37.01 -2.18
CA GLU A 344 0.75 -37.36 -2.55
C GLU A 344 -0.22 -36.99 -1.40
N ARG A 345 -0.87 -35.83 -1.51
CA ARG A 345 -1.94 -35.44 -0.60
C ARG A 345 -3.26 -35.99 -1.12
N ALA A 346 -3.99 -36.66 -0.23
CA ALA A 346 -5.37 -37.04 -0.49
C ALA A 346 -6.23 -35.78 -0.73
N ASP A 347 -6.98 -35.78 -1.83
CA ASP A 347 -8.03 -34.79 -2.10
C ASP A 347 -8.96 -34.69 -0.87
N GLY A 348 -9.09 -33.49 -0.30
CA GLY A 348 -9.92 -33.22 0.88
C GLY A 348 -9.18 -33.07 2.22
N ALA A 349 -7.84 -33.05 2.23
CA ALA A 349 -7.08 -32.70 3.43
C ALA A 349 -7.34 -31.23 3.85
N GLU A 350 -7.59 -31.02 5.14
CA GLU A 350 -7.75 -29.68 5.70
C GLU A 350 -6.52 -28.83 5.40
N SER A 351 -6.75 -27.66 4.82
CA SER A 351 -5.68 -26.69 4.51
C SER A 351 -5.90 -25.43 5.34
N PHE A 352 -4.82 -24.76 5.67
CA PHE A 352 -4.85 -23.47 6.35
C PHE A 352 -4.50 -22.37 5.36
N ILE A 353 -5.16 -21.24 5.50
CA ILE A 353 -4.95 -20.05 4.68
C ILE A 353 -4.54 -18.93 5.62
N VAL A 354 -3.31 -18.45 5.43
CA VAL A 354 -2.81 -17.25 6.11
C VAL A 354 -3.17 -16.05 5.26
N VAL A 355 -4.07 -15.20 5.74
CA VAL A 355 -4.42 -13.96 5.04
C VAL A 355 -3.35 -12.93 5.35
N ALA A 356 -2.54 -12.60 4.37
CA ALA A 356 -1.47 -11.62 4.47
C ALA A 356 -1.87 -10.29 3.81
N LYS A 357 -1.41 -9.18 4.38
CA LYS A 357 -1.62 -7.82 3.86
C LYS A 357 -0.31 -7.22 3.37
N VAL A 358 -0.33 -6.65 2.17
CA VAL A 358 0.77 -5.89 1.56
C VAL A 358 0.22 -4.58 1.01
N GLY A 359 0.60 -3.45 1.61
CA GLY A 359 0.03 -2.15 1.27
C GLY A 359 -1.48 -2.11 1.53
N THR A 360 -2.27 -1.91 0.48
CA THR A 360 -3.76 -1.93 0.54
C THR A 360 -4.36 -3.28 0.15
N GLU A 361 -3.55 -4.18 -0.41
CA GLU A 361 -3.99 -5.45 -0.97
C GLU A 361 -3.86 -6.59 0.04
N ASN A 362 -4.79 -7.55 -0.03
CA ASN A 362 -4.77 -8.77 0.76
C ASN A 362 -4.65 -9.99 -0.15
N PHE A 363 -3.89 -11.00 0.28
CA PHE A 363 -3.83 -12.30 -0.39
C PHE A 363 -3.74 -13.43 0.63
N GLY A 364 -4.13 -14.63 0.23
CA GLY A 364 -4.06 -15.82 1.07
C GLY A 364 -2.85 -16.68 0.70
N LEU A 365 -2.12 -17.14 1.69
CA LEU A 365 -1.09 -18.17 1.57
C LEU A 365 -1.66 -19.50 2.04
N ILE A 366 -1.79 -20.46 1.11
CA ILE A 366 -2.17 -21.83 1.45
C ILE A 366 -0.95 -22.53 2.03
N VAL A 367 -1.10 -22.97 3.28
CA VAL A 367 -0.11 -23.70 4.06
C VAL A 367 -0.73 -24.97 4.63
N ASP A 368 0.13 -25.89 5.03
CA ASP A 368 -0.29 -27.23 5.43
C ASP A 368 -0.78 -27.25 6.86
N ARG A 369 -0.04 -26.57 7.73
CA ARG A 369 -0.33 -26.43 9.16
C ARG A 369 0.07 -25.05 9.62
N VAL A 370 -0.64 -24.55 10.61
CA VAL A 370 -0.29 -23.32 11.31
C VAL A 370 0.00 -23.68 12.75
N PHE A 371 1.14 -23.21 13.25
CA PHE A 371 1.55 -23.30 14.64
C PHE A 371 1.30 -21.94 15.33
N ASP A 372 1.62 -21.88 16.62
CA ASP A 372 1.53 -20.63 17.38
C ASP A 372 2.49 -19.55 16.88
N THR A 373 2.25 -18.32 17.33
CA THR A 373 3.18 -17.22 17.17
C THR A 373 4.34 -17.34 18.15
N GLU A 374 5.55 -17.12 17.67
CA GLU A 374 6.79 -17.13 18.45
C GLU A 374 7.58 -15.83 18.25
N GLU A 375 8.27 -15.38 19.30
CA GLU A 375 9.24 -14.28 19.21
C GLU A 375 10.54 -14.84 18.63
N ILE A 376 10.89 -14.41 17.42
CA ILE A 376 12.07 -14.91 16.70
C ILE A 376 13.12 -13.82 16.56
N VAL A 377 14.40 -14.20 16.69
CA VAL A 377 15.53 -13.31 16.40
C VAL A 377 15.83 -13.37 14.92
N VAL A 378 15.64 -12.27 14.20
CA VAL A 378 15.90 -12.17 12.76
C VAL A 378 17.40 -12.03 12.52
N LYS A 379 17.96 -13.00 11.78
CA LYS A 379 19.30 -12.92 11.23
C LYS A 379 19.21 -12.61 9.73
N PRO A 380 20.04 -11.70 9.21
CA PRO A 380 20.05 -11.40 7.78
C PRO A 380 20.41 -12.66 6.98
N VAL A 381 19.87 -12.75 5.77
CA VAL A 381 20.17 -13.87 4.87
C VAL A 381 21.63 -13.81 4.44
N ALA A 382 22.28 -14.98 4.32
CA ALA A 382 23.65 -15.07 3.83
C ALA A 382 23.79 -14.38 2.46
N PRO A 383 24.92 -13.70 2.16
CA PRO A 383 25.10 -12.94 0.93
C PRO A 383 24.87 -13.75 -0.37
N ILE A 384 25.10 -15.07 -0.33
CA ILE A 384 24.89 -15.98 -1.46
C ILE A 384 23.41 -16.16 -1.84
N LEU A 385 22.49 -15.87 -0.91
CA LEU A 385 21.04 -16.02 -1.10
C LEU A 385 20.35 -14.65 -1.30
N ARG A 386 21.11 -13.57 -1.49
CA ARG A 386 20.58 -12.19 -1.57
C ARG A 386 19.53 -12.00 -2.66
N ASP A 387 19.66 -12.72 -3.77
CA ASP A 387 18.77 -12.55 -4.93
C ASP A 387 17.42 -13.27 -4.74
N ILE A 388 17.25 -14.05 -3.67
CA ILE A 388 15.99 -14.72 -3.35
C ILE A 388 15.10 -13.75 -2.57
N THR A 389 14.24 -13.03 -3.29
CA THR A 389 13.36 -12.01 -2.72
C THR A 389 12.20 -12.56 -1.89
N LEU A 390 12.02 -13.89 -1.82
CA LEU A 390 10.95 -14.52 -1.06
C LEU A 390 11.18 -14.50 0.46
N PHE A 391 12.40 -14.21 0.91
CA PHE A 391 12.79 -14.27 2.31
C PHE A 391 13.33 -12.93 2.81
N SER A 392 12.91 -12.54 4.01
CA SER A 392 13.41 -11.34 4.71
C SER A 392 14.59 -11.66 5.63
N GLY A 393 14.77 -12.93 6.00
CA GLY A 393 15.79 -13.37 6.95
C GLY A 393 15.73 -14.87 7.23
N ASN A 394 16.52 -15.30 8.20
CA ASN A 394 16.43 -16.62 8.83
C ASN A 394 16.40 -16.47 10.34
N THR A 395 15.95 -17.52 11.03
CA THR A 395 15.98 -17.59 12.48
C THR A 395 16.22 -19.03 12.95
N ILE A 396 16.49 -19.19 14.24
CA ILE A 396 16.64 -20.48 14.90
C ILE A 396 15.44 -20.63 15.84
N LEU A 397 14.63 -21.66 15.65
CA LEU A 397 13.51 -21.97 16.52
C LEU A 397 13.99 -22.55 17.85
N GLY A 398 13.06 -22.66 18.80
CA GLY A 398 13.34 -23.30 20.08
C GLY A 398 13.98 -24.68 19.91
N ASP A 399 13.45 -25.57 19.08
CA ASP A 399 14.05 -26.90 18.86
C ASP A 399 15.43 -26.93 18.17
N GLY A 400 16.03 -25.77 17.87
CA GLY A 400 17.32 -25.63 17.22
C GLY A 400 17.24 -25.73 15.69
N SER A 401 16.04 -25.92 15.13
CA SER A 401 15.85 -25.91 13.68
C SER A 401 16.07 -24.51 13.11
N VAL A 402 16.74 -24.44 11.96
CA VAL A 402 16.92 -23.19 11.23
C VAL A 402 15.78 -23.07 10.24
N ILE A 403 15.00 -21.99 10.34
CA ILE A 403 13.87 -21.74 9.45
C ILE A 403 14.02 -20.39 8.73
N MET A 404 13.42 -20.29 7.56
CA MET A 404 13.41 -19.07 6.77
C MET A 404 12.22 -18.19 7.15
N ILE A 405 12.43 -16.88 7.17
CA ILE A 405 11.39 -15.88 7.40
C ILE A 405 10.90 -15.39 6.05
N LEU A 406 9.63 -15.63 5.75
CA LEU A 406 8.98 -15.23 4.51
C LEU A 406 8.83 -13.70 4.46
N ASP A 407 9.03 -13.12 3.28
CA ASP A 407 8.72 -11.72 3.00
C ASP A 407 7.39 -11.63 2.22
N PRO A 408 6.28 -11.21 2.86
CA PRO A 408 5.00 -11.03 2.17
C PRO A 408 5.08 -10.08 0.98
N ASN A 409 5.93 -9.05 1.02
CA ASN A 409 6.11 -8.12 -0.10
C ASN A 409 6.79 -8.80 -1.28
N GLY A 410 7.86 -9.54 -1.01
CA GLY A 410 8.56 -10.36 -1.99
C GLY A 410 7.68 -11.43 -2.62
N ILE A 411 6.86 -12.10 -1.81
CA ILE A 411 5.86 -13.07 -2.27
C ILE A 411 4.82 -12.40 -3.18
N ALA A 412 4.23 -11.27 -2.75
CA ALA A 412 3.24 -10.56 -3.54
C ALA A 412 3.79 -10.16 -4.92
N ARG A 413 5.02 -9.63 -4.96
CA ARG A 413 5.73 -9.33 -6.22
C ARG A 413 5.95 -10.57 -7.08
N ALA A 414 6.40 -11.68 -6.51
CA ALA A 414 6.66 -12.91 -7.24
C ALA A 414 5.40 -13.51 -7.89
N VAL A 415 4.24 -13.29 -7.29
CA VAL A 415 2.95 -13.80 -7.77
C VAL A 415 2.19 -12.77 -8.63
N GLY A 416 2.74 -11.57 -8.81
CA GLY A 416 2.09 -10.50 -9.57
C GLY A 416 0.95 -9.81 -8.81
N ILE A 417 0.79 -10.09 -7.53
CA ILE A 417 -0.18 -9.45 -6.63
C ILE A 417 0.36 -8.05 -6.33
N GLY A 418 -0.21 -7.04 -7.01
CA GLY A 418 0.29 -5.66 -7.01
C GLY A 418 1.36 -5.36 -8.08
N ALA A 419 1.64 -6.29 -9.00
CA ALA A 419 2.63 -6.12 -10.07
C ALA A 419 2.11 -6.58 -11.44
N ALA A 420 0.89 -6.19 -11.82
CA ALA A 420 0.52 -6.13 -13.25
C ALA A 420 1.12 -4.85 -13.86
N GLY A 421 2.45 -4.80 -13.90
CA GLY A 421 3.20 -3.61 -14.31
C GLY A 421 4.72 -3.78 -14.30
N ALA A 422 5.25 -4.99 -14.51
CA ALA A 422 6.64 -5.18 -14.95
C ALA A 422 6.87 -6.65 -15.34
N GLU A 423 7.19 -6.85 -16.61
CA GLU A 423 8.00 -7.96 -17.15
C GLU A 423 7.42 -9.38 -17.13
N ARG A 424 6.77 -9.73 -18.24
CA ARG A 424 7.10 -10.95 -19.01
C ARG A 424 6.75 -10.72 -20.48
N ALA A 425 7.70 -10.16 -21.23
CA ALA A 425 7.72 -10.23 -22.68
C ALA A 425 9.10 -10.72 -23.12
N ALA A 426 9.20 -12.01 -23.43
CA ALA A 426 10.23 -12.51 -24.32
C ALA A 426 9.62 -12.62 -25.74
N PRO A 427 10.45 -12.53 -26.78
CA PRO A 427 10.11 -11.81 -28.00
C PRO A 427 9.45 -12.71 -29.05
N VAL A 428 8.42 -12.21 -29.72
CA VAL A 428 8.06 -12.67 -31.06
C VAL A 428 7.76 -11.47 -31.95
N GLU A 429 8.29 -11.59 -33.15
CA GLU A 429 8.45 -10.62 -34.22
C GLU A 429 7.16 -9.94 -34.70
N THR A 430 7.34 -8.65 -35.01
CA THR A 430 6.71 -7.88 -36.10
C THR A 430 5.21 -8.07 -36.40
N ALA A 431 4.42 -7.09 -35.97
CA ALA A 431 3.39 -6.49 -36.82
C ALA A 431 3.20 -5.01 -36.45
N ARG A 432 3.08 -4.17 -37.47
CA ARG A 432 2.94 -2.71 -37.43
C ARG A 432 1.56 -2.26 -36.91
N ALA A 433 1.54 -1.03 -36.37
CA ALA A 433 0.40 -0.10 -36.19
C ALA A 433 -0.57 -0.51 -35.05
N GLU A 434 -1.11 0.37 -34.19
CA GLU A 434 -1.50 1.78 -34.26
C GLU A 434 -1.43 2.44 -32.85
N ALA A 435 -1.57 3.78 -32.83
CA ALA A 435 -1.63 4.62 -31.64
C ALA A 435 -2.93 4.45 -30.83
N GLY A 436 -2.87 4.56 -29.49
CA GLY A 436 -4.07 4.77 -28.65
C GLY A 436 -3.87 4.53 -27.15
N GLY A 437 -4.18 5.56 -26.35
CA GLY A 437 -4.51 5.61 -24.91
C GLY A 437 -4.07 4.48 -23.98
N SER A 438 -3.26 4.81 -22.96
CA SER A 438 -3.09 3.97 -21.76
C SER A 438 -4.40 3.98 -20.97
N ALA A 439 -5.31 3.08 -21.32
CA ALA A 439 -6.55 2.90 -20.60
C ALA A 439 -6.38 1.81 -19.54
N ALA A 440 -6.90 2.08 -18.33
CA ALA A 440 -6.78 1.21 -17.18
C ALA A 440 -7.38 -0.17 -17.47
N ARG A 441 -6.63 -1.23 -17.19
CA ARG A 441 -7.12 -2.61 -17.32
C ARG A 441 -8.17 -2.87 -16.25
N THR A 442 -9.32 -3.38 -16.66
CA THR A 442 -10.45 -3.68 -15.79
C THR A 442 -10.68 -5.19 -15.79
N SER A 443 -10.92 -5.78 -14.63
CA SER A 443 -11.33 -7.19 -14.54
C SER A 443 -12.79 -7.33 -15.00
N LEU A 444 -13.00 -8.13 -16.05
CA LEU A 444 -14.27 -8.34 -16.71
C LEU A 444 -14.66 -9.80 -16.61
N LEU A 445 -15.91 -10.05 -16.24
CA LEU A 445 -16.53 -11.36 -16.33
C LEU A 445 -17.13 -11.53 -17.73
N LEU A 446 -16.64 -12.51 -18.48
CA LEU A 446 -17.15 -12.96 -19.77
C LEU A 446 -18.21 -14.05 -19.59
N PHE A 447 -19.31 -13.96 -20.33
CA PHE A 447 -20.42 -14.92 -20.32
C PHE A 447 -21.15 -14.94 -21.67
N ARG A 448 -22.02 -15.92 -21.93
CA ARG A 448 -22.97 -15.90 -23.06
C ARG A 448 -24.40 -15.79 -22.59
N ALA A 449 -25.20 -15.06 -23.36
CA ALA A 449 -26.63 -14.95 -23.11
C ALA A 449 -27.37 -14.57 -24.40
N GLY A 450 -28.41 -15.34 -24.77
CA GLY A 450 -29.31 -15.04 -25.88
C GLY A 450 -28.69 -15.16 -27.28
N GLY A 451 -27.51 -15.76 -27.40
CA GLY A 451 -26.77 -15.91 -28.65
C GLY A 451 -25.34 -16.41 -28.45
N PRO A 452 -24.60 -16.72 -29.55
CA PRO A 452 -23.23 -17.25 -29.47
C PRO A 452 -22.16 -16.18 -29.15
N GLU A 453 -22.52 -14.91 -29.25
CA GLU A 453 -21.63 -13.78 -29.04
C GLU A 453 -21.30 -13.60 -27.55
N PRO A 454 -20.01 -13.48 -27.17
CA PRO A 454 -19.61 -13.28 -25.80
C PRO A 454 -20.04 -11.89 -25.32
N LYS A 455 -20.44 -11.83 -24.05
CA LYS A 455 -20.84 -10.63 -23.33
C LYS A 455 -19.92 -10.42 -22.14
N ALA A 456 -19.72 -9.18 -21.72
CA ALA A 456 -18.86 -8.84 -20.60
C ALA A 456 -19.53 -7.88 -19.62
N VAL A 457 -19.24 -8.07 -18.34
CA VAL A 457 -19.58 -7.14 -17.26
C VAL A 457 -18.38 -6.90 -16.35
N PRO A 458 -18.12 -5.67 -15.87
CA PRO A 458 -17.12 -5.45 -14.84
C PRO A 458 -17.35 -6.32 -13.62
N LEU A 459 -16.32 -7.06 -13.19
CA LEU A 459 -16.43 -8.00 -12.10
C LEU A 459 -16.84 -7.32 -10.78
N GLY A 460 -16.39 -6.08 -10.57
CA GLY A 460 -16.75 -5.28 -9.40
C GLY A 460 -18.25 -4.95 -9.27
N LEU A 461 -19.04 -5.10 -10.34
CA LEU A 461 -20.50 -4.91 -10.30
C LEU A 461 -21.24 -6.20 -9.94
N VAL A 462 -20.59 -7.36 -10.08
CA VAL A 462 -21.18 -8.66 -9.80
C VAL A 462 -20.96 -8.97 -8.33
N ALA A 463 -22.04 -8.96 -7.54
CA ALA A 463 -21.96 -9.28 -6.12
C ALA A 463 -21.71 -10.78 -5.91
N ARG A 464 -22.29 -11.63 -6.77
CA ARG A 464 -22.12 -13.08 -6.70
C ARG A 464 -22.44 -13.77 -8.03
N LEU A 465 -21.86 -14.94 -8.25
CA LEU A 465 -22.27 -15.90 -9.28
C LEU A 465 -22.98 -17.07 -8.59
N GLU A 466 -24.19 -17.38 -9.05
CA GLU A 466 -25.03 -18.45 -8.51
C GLU A 466 -25.43 -19.42 -9.61
N GLU A 467 -25.67 -20.68 -9.23
CA GLU A 467 -26.36 -21.63 -10.08
C GLU A 467 -27.71 -21.98 -9.49
N ILE A 468 -28.78 -21.57 -10.17
CA ILE A 468 -30.15 -21.77 -9.70
C ILE A 468 -30.75 -22.95 -10.46
N ALA A 469 -31.27 -23.91 -9.71
CA ALA A 469 -31.99 -25.04 -10.27
C ALA A 469 -33.34 -24.56 -10.84
N ALA A 470 -33.72 -25.05 -12.01
CA ALA A 470 -34.90 -24.58 -12.74
C ALA A 470 -36.21 -24.76 -11.94
N ASP A 471 -36.28 -25.79 -11.10
CA ASP A 471 -37.40 -26.10 -10.20
C ASP A 471 -37.53 -25.12 -9.01
N ARG A 472 -36.48 -24.36 -8.70
CA ARG A 472 -36.51 -23.30 -7.67
C ARG A 472 -36.95 -21.94 -8.22
N ILE A 473 -37.15 -21.82 -9.52
CA ILE A 473 -37.62 -20.60 -10.16
C ILE A 473 -39.14 -20.57 -10.06
N GLU A 474 -39.65 -19.66 -9.23
CA GLU A 474 -41.08 -19.43 -9.05
C GLU A 474 -41.55 -18.28 -9.95
N ARG A 475 -42.79 -18.35 -10.45
CA ARG A 475 -43.38 -17.28 -11.27
C ARG A 475 -44.42 -16.52 -10.47
N ALA A 476 -44.20 -15.20 -10.31
CA ALA A 476 -45.16 -14.27 -9.74
C ALA A 476 -45.62 -13.29 -10.84
N GLY A 477 -46.79 -13.57 -11.44
CA GLY A 477 -47.27 -12.82 -12.60
C GLY A 477 -46.37 -13.05 -13.83
N ALA A 478 -45.90 -11.96 -14.45
CA ALA A 478 -45.00 -12.01 -15.61
C ALA A 478 -43.51 -12.19 -15.23
N ARG A 479 -43.17 -12.23 -13.94
CA ARG A 479 -41.77 -12.23 -13.47
C ARG A 479 -41.36 -13.57 -12.89
N ALA A 480 -40.13 -13.98 -13.21
CA ALA A 480 -39.46 -15.09 -12.58
C ALA A 480 -38.75 -14.60 -11.31
N MET A 481 -38.81 -15.39 -10.25
CA MET A 481 -38.22 -15.08 -8.96
C MET A 481 -37.63 -16.35 -8.34
N VAL A 482 -36.71 -16.20 -7.41
CA VAL A 482 -36.18 -17.29 -6.62
C VAL A 482 -36.09 -16.86 -5.16
N GLN A 483 -36.37 -17.77 -4.24
CA GLN A 483 -36.05 -17.51 -2.84
C GLN A 483 -34.53 -17.60 -2.63
N TYR A 484 -33.93 -16.46 -2.31
CA TYR A 484 -32.49 -16.30 -2.12
C TYR A 484 -32.23 -15.63 -0.76
N ARG A 485 -31.47 -16.32 0.12
CA ARG A 485 -31.15 -15.86 1.49
C ARG A 485 -32.37 -15.38 2.30
N GLY A 486 -33.51 -16.08 2.17
CA GLY A 486 -34.75 -15.77 2.90
C GLY A 486 -35.54 -14.59 2.32
N GLN A 487 -35.12 -14.01 1.21
CA GLN A 487 -35.82 -12.95 0.48
C GLN A 487 -36.14 -13.41 -0.95
N LEU A 488 -37.16 -12.80 -1.58
CA LEU A 488 -37.45 -13.04 -2.99
C LEU A 488 -36.52 -12.21 -3.85
N MET A 489 -35.72 -12.87 -4.69
CA MET A 489 -34.84 -12.25 -5.67
C MET A 489 -35.47 -12.37 -7.06
N PRO A 490 -35.80 -11.26 -7.75
CA PRO A 490 -36.24 -11.31 -9.14
C PRO A 490 -35.13 -11.84 -10.05
N LEU A 491 -35.53 -12.67 -11.01
CA LEU A 491 -34.68 -13.19 -12.07
C LEU A 491 -35.07 -12.54 -13.40
N VAL A 492 -34.11 -11.89 -14.04
CA VAL A 492 -34.27 -11.29 -15.36
C VAL A 492 -33.53 -12.17 -16.38
N PRO A 493 -34.23 -12.82 -17.32
CA PRO A 493 -33.57 -13.61 -18.36
C PRO A 493 -32.97 -12.70 -19.42
N MET A 494 -31.68 -12.89 -19.74
CA MET A 494 -31.02 -12.21 -20.85
C MET A 494 -31.06 -13.08 -22.10
N GLY A 495 -32.21 -13.11 -22.79
CA GLY A 495 -32.40 -13.94 -23.99
C GLY A 495 -32.40 -15.45 -23.73
N VAL A 496 -32.52 -15.85 -22.46
CA VAL A 496 -32.61 -17.24 -22.02
C VAL A 496 -34.08 -17.64 -21.86
N ASP A 497 -34.48 -18.77 -22.44
CA ASP A 497 -35.80 -19.36 -22.17
C ASP A 497 -35.79 -20.04 -20.81
N LEU A 498 -36.51 -19.46 -19.84
CA LEU A 498 -36.61 -19.96 -18.47
C LEU A 498 -37.35 -21.30 -18.35
N ASP A 499 -38.12 -21.69 -19.35
CA ASP A 499 -38.89 -22.93 -19.37
C ASP A 499 -38.18 -24.09 -20.11
N ASP A 500 -36.98 -23.85 -20.64
CA ASP A 500 -36.16 -24.89 -21.26
C ASP A 500 -35.76 -26.00 -20.25
N ALA A 501 -36.40 -27.16 -20.38
CA ALA A 501 -36.20 -28.34 -19.55
C ALA A 501 -34.84 -29.04 -19.80
N ALA A 502 -34.12 -28.69 -20.87
CA ALA A 502 -32.81 -29.28 -21.16
C ALA A 502 -31.69 -28.73 -20.24
N ARG A 503 -31.92 -27.61 -19.55
CA ARG A 503 -30.96 -26.98 -18.63
C ARG A 503 -31.47 -27.00 -17.19
N PRO A 504 -31.15 -28.04 -16.40
CA PRO A 504 -31.67 -28.19 -15.03
C PRO A 504 -31.08 -27.17 -14.04
N ARG A 505 -29.91 -26.60 -14.34
CA ARG A 505 -29.26 -25.54 -13.56
C ARG A 505 -28.87 -24.39 -14.48
N ARG A 506 -29.02 -23.17 -14.00
CA ARG A 506 -28.84 -21.95 -14.78
C ARG A 506 -27.86 -21.02 -14.05
N PRO A 507 -26.80 -20.56 -14.72
CA PRO A 507 -25.91 -19.56 -14.15
C PRO A 507 -26.62 -18.21 -14.06
N VAL A 508 -26.49 -17.57 -12.90
CA VAL A 508 -27.14 -16.31 -12.57
C VAL A 508 -26.10 -15.35 -11.99
N LEU A 509 -25.95 -14.20 -12.63
CA LEU A 509 -25.15 -13.10 -12.10
C LEU A 509 -26.02 -12.34 -11.11
N VAL A 510 -25.66 -12.39 -9.83
CA VAL A 510 -26.38 -11.68 -8.78
C VAL A 510 -25.77 -10.29 -8.62
N PHE A 511 -26.62 -9.29 -8.80
CA PHE A 511 -26.34 -7.90 -8.49
C PHE A 511 -27.03 -7.56 -7.16
N SER A 512 -26.35 -6.83 -6.28
CA SER A 512 -26.93 -6.38 -5.00
C SER A 512 -26.84 -4.88 -4.81
N ASP A 513 -27.88 -4.29 -4.25
CA ASP A 513 -27.93 -2.89 -3.82
C ASP A 513 -28.70 -2.72 -2.52
N ALA A 514 -28.14 -1.99 -1.54
CA ALA A 514 -28.89 -1.51 -0.37
C ALA A 514 -29.86 -2.55 0.27
N GLY A 515 -29.44 -3.81 0.37
CA GLY A 515 -30.23 -4.91 0.94
C GLY A 515 -31.25 -5.56 0.00
N ARG A 516 -31.16 -5.32 -1.32
CA ARG A 516 -32.00 -5.90 -2.37
C ARG A 516 -31.10 -6.56 -3.43
N SER A 517 -31.55 -7.69 -3.97
CA SER A 517 -30.79 -8.49 -4.93
C SER A 517 -31.58 -8.71 -6.21
N MET A 518 -30.89 -8.85 -7.33
CA MET A 518 -31.45 -9.24 -8.63
C MET A 518 -30.52 -10.26 -9.27
N GLY A 519 -31.07 -11.31 -9.85
CA GLY A 519 -30.32 -12.26 -10.66
C GLY A 519 -30.52 -12.01 -12.15
N LEU A 520 -29.44 -11.83 -12.90
CA LEU A 520 -29.45 -11.87 -14.35
C LEU A 520 -29.14 -13.30 -14.81
N VAL A 521 -30.10 -13.96 -15.44
CA VAL A 521 -29.95 -15.34 -15.91
C VAL A 521 -29.27 -15.34 -17.27
N VAL A 522 -28.19 -16.11 -17.39
CA VAL A 522 -27.37 -16.21 -18.60
C VAL A 522 -27.23 -17.67 -19.05
N ASP A 523 -26.73 -17.91 -20.25
CA ASP A 523 -26.59 -19.26 -20.80
C ASP A 523 -25.40 -20.00 -20.17
N GLU A 524 -24.25 -19.33 -20.08
CA GLU A 524 -23.00 -19.89 -19.55
C GLU A 524 -22.04 -18.78 -19.11
N ILE A 525 -21.25 -19.02 -18.07
CA ILE A 525 -20.10 -18.18 -17.71
C ILE A 525 -18.90 -18.69 -18.49
N LEU A 526 -18.17 -17.79 -19.14
CA LEU A 526 -17.02 -18.14 -19.98
C LEU A 526 -15.70 -18.02 -19.21
N ASP A 527 -15.39 -16.83 -18.69
CA ASP A 527 -14.04 -16.51 -18.17
C ASP A 527 -14.05 -15.20 -17.34
N VAL A 528 -12.98 -14.93 -16.57
CA VAL A 528 -12.64 -13.60 -16.04
C VAL A 528 -11.32 -13.15 -16.64
N VAL A 529 -11.33 -12.00 -17.32
CA VAL A 529 -10.17 -11.46 -18.03
C VAL A 529 -9.85 -10.05 -17.56
N GLU A 530 -8.57 -9.70 -17.54
CA GLU A 530 -8.14 -8.31 -17.37
C GLU A 530 -7.85 -7.70 -18.72
N ASP A 531 -8.69 -6.77 -19.15
CA ASP A 531 -8.53 -6.12 -20.44
C ASP A 531 -8.86 -4.63 -20.35
N VAL A 532 -8.38 -3.89 -21.35
CA VAL A 532 -8.69 -2.48 -21.52
C VAL A 532 -10.04 -2.37 -22.23
N VAL A 533 -11.07 -1.92 -21.51
CA VAL A 533 -12.38 -1.71 -22.12
C VAL A 533 -12.35 -0.43 -22.95
N ASN A 534 -12.09 -0.57 -24.24
CA ASN A 534 -12.32 0.50 -25.21
C ASN A 534 -13.55 0.17 -26.04
N ILE A 535 -14.68 0.83 -25.76
CA ILE A 535 -15.94 0.59 -26.47
C ILE A 535 -15.83 1.22 -27.85
N GLN A 536 -15.70 0.38 -28.88
CA GLN A 536 -15.45 0.82 -30.26
C GLN A 536 -16.73 1.20 -31.00
N LEU A 537 -17.86 0.57 -30.66
CA LEU A 537 -19.16 0.87 -31.23
C LEU A 537 -20.20 1.02 -30.12
N GLY A 538 -20.89 2.16 -30.09
CA GLY A 538 -22.12 2.32 -29.30
C GLY A 538 -23.23 1.46 -29.91
N SER A 539 -23.95 0.71 -29.07
CA SER A 539 -25.08 -0.11 -29.51
C SER A 539 -26.38 0.66 -29.40
N ALA A 540 -27.27 0.55 -30.39
CA ALA A 540 -28.64 1.05 -30.31
C ALA A 540 -29.60 0.05 -29.64
N ARG A 541 -29.10 -1.13 -29.20
CA ARG A 541 -29.89 -2.18 -28.58
C ARG A 541 -30.07 -1.90 -27.07
N PRO A 542 -31.31 -1.89 -26.55
CA PRO A 542 -31.56 -1.78 -25.11
C PRO A 542 -30.82 -2.87 -24.33
N GLY A 543 -30.15 -2.49 -23.23
CA GLY A 543 -29.43 -3.41 -22.36
C GLY A 543 -27.97 -3.72 -22.74
N ILE A 544 -27.45 -3.11 -23.81
CA ILE A 544 -26.06 -3.25 -24.26
C ILE A 544 -25.45 -1.85 -24.38
N LEU A 545 -24.35 -1.60 -23.66
CA LEU A 545 -23.64 -0.31 -23.69
C LEU A 545 -22.84 -0.13 -24.99
N GLY A 546 -22.31 -1.23 -25.53
CA GLY A 546 -21.58 -1.21 -26.80
C GLY A 546 -20.77 -2.49 -27.00
N SER A 547 -19.89 -2.49 -27.99
CA SER A 547 -18.99 -3.62 -28.27
C SER A 547 -17.53 -3.20 -28.08
N ALA A 548 -16.75 -4.06 -27.42
CA ALA A 548 -15.32 -3.91 -27.23
C ALA A 548 -14.59 -5.18 -27.71
N VAL A 549 -13.33 -5.04 -28.09
CA VAL A 549 -12.47 -6.20 -28.35
C VAL A 549 -11.88 -6.62 -27.00
N ILE A 550 -12.29 -7.77 -26.50
CA ILE A 550 -11.81 -8.34 -25.23
C ILE A 550 -11.22 -9.71 -25.51
N ALA A 551 -10.00 -9.95 -25.03
CA ALA A 551 -9.24 -11.19 -25.29
C ALA A 551 -9.18 -11.55 -26.79
N GLY A 552 -9.07 -10.54 -27.66
CA GLY A 552 -9.01 -10.70 -29.12
C GLY A 552 -10.34 -11.09 -29.78
N ARG A 553 -11.47 -11.01 -29.07
CA ARG A 553 -12.82 -11.32 -29.58
C ARG A 553 -13.76 -10.12 -29.43
N ALA A 554 -14.60 -9.89 -30.43
CA ALA A 554 -15.68 -8.92 -30.34
C ALA A 554 -16.67 -9.36 -29.24
N THR A 555 -16.82 -8.52 -28.22
CA THR A 555 -17.57 -8.83 -26.99
C THR A 555 -18.50 -7.67 -26.65
N GLU A 556 -19.77 -7.95 -26.39
CA GLU A 556 -20.77 -6.94 -26.04
C GLU A 556 -20.68 -6.59 -24.54
N ILE A 557 -20.59 -5.30 -24.20
CA ILE A 557 -20.60 -4.83 -22.82
C ILE A 557 -22.05 -4.59 -22.38
N ILE A 558 -22.48 -5.20 -21.28
CA ILE A 558 -23.85 -5.08 -20.82
C ILE A 558 -24.12 -3.81 -20.01
N ASP A 559 -25.31 -3.24 -20.18
CA ASP A 559 -25.81 -2.12 -19.36
C ASP A 559 -26.48 -2.65 -18.08
N THR A 560 -25.70 -2.79 -17.01
CA THR A 560 -26.22 -3.26 -15.73
C THR A 560 -27.34 -2.38 -15.18
N GLY A 561 -27.34 -1.07 -15.48
CA GLY A 561 -28.38 -0.14 -15.06
C GLY A 561 -29.73 -0.42 -15.73
N HIS A 562 -29.71 -0.72 -17.03
CA HIS A 562 -30.91 -1.15 -17.77
C HIS A 562 -31.51 -2.43 -17.20
N TRP A 563 -30.67 -3.45 -16.94
CA TRP A 563 -31.14 -4.73 -16.40
C TRP A 563 -31.67 -4.60 -14.96
N LEU A 564 -31.04 -3.76 -14.14
CA LEU A 564 -31.54 -3.41 -12.80
C LEU A 564 -32.89 -2.71 -12.86
N ALA A 565 -33.12 -1.82 -13.84
CA ALA A 565 -34.39 -1.12 -14.00
C ALA A 565 -35.53 -2.07 -14.41
N LEU A 566 -35.26 -3.07 -15.25
CA LEU A 566 -36.25 -4.09 -15.66
C LEU A 566 -36.73 -4.96 -14.50
N ALA A 567 -35.87 -5.24 -13.52
CA ALA A 567 -36.28 -5.91 -12.29
C ALA A 567 -37.11 -5.01 -11.34
N ALA A 568 -37.14 -3.70 -11.60
CA ALA A 568 -37.61 -2.68 -10.68
C ALA A 568 -38.92 -1.97 -11.10
N GLU A 569 -39.69 -2.46 -12.08
CA GLU A 569 -40.96 -1.81 -12.44
C GLU A 569 -42.02 -1.86 -11.30
N ASP A 570 -42.01 -2.86 -10.39
CA ASP A 570 -42.87 -2.83 -9.18
C ASP A 570 -42.16 -2.26 -7.93
N TRP A 571 -40.89 -1.86 -8.06
CA TRP A 571 -40.11 -1.26 -6.98
C TRP A 571 -40.69 0.07 -6.47
N PHE A 572 -41.51 0.72 -7.30
CA PHE A 572 -42.16 2.00 -7.02
C PHE A 572 -43.64 1.91 -6.60
N ALA A 573 -44.29 0.74 -6.68
CA ALA A 573 -45.71 0.63 -6.35
C ALA A 573 -45.99 0.43 -4.83
N ALA A 574 -45.03 -0.10 -4.07
CA ALA A 574 -45.23 -0.46 -2.65
C ALA A 574 -44.68 0.57 -1.63
N ARG A 575 -44.51 1.83 -2.03
CA ARG A 575 -44.36 2.98 -1.10
C ARG A 575 -45.43 4.03 -1.35
N GLY A 576 -46.68 3.59 -1.48
CA GLY A 576 -47.84 4.41 -1.11
C GLY A 576 -47.98 4.40 0.41
N GLY A 577 -47.44 5.40 1.10
CA GLY A 577 -47.50 5.43 2.57
C GLY A 577 -46.83 6.57 3.35
N GLY A 578 -46.65 7.76 2.76
CA GLY A 578 -46.53 9.06 3.47
C GLY A 578 -45.14 9.51 3.98
N PRO A 579 -44.91 10.82 4.20
CA PRO A 579 -45.59 12.00 3.68
C PRO A 579 -44.89 12.59 2.44
N GLN A 580 -45.53 13.55 1.76
CA GLN A 580 -45.01 14.36 0.66
C GLN A 580 -43.74 15.13 1.06
N GLY A 581 -42.59 14.47 1.02
CA GLY A 581 -41.27 15.11 1.01
C GLY A 581 -40.73 15.14 -0.40
N THR A 582 -40.19 16.28 -0.84
CA THR A 582 -39.48 16.44 -2.11
C THR A 582 -38.32 15.44 -2.18
N ARG A 583 -38.26 14.63 -3.26
CA ARG A 583 -37.11 13.74 -3.51
C ARG A 583 -35.86 14.61 -3.70
N PRO A 584 -34.73 14.31 -3.05
CA PRO A 584 -33.53 15.12 -3.21
C PRO A 584 -33.03 15.06 -4.66
N HIS A 585 -32.70 16.21 -5.23
CA HIS A 585 -32.26 16.37 -6.62
C HIS A 585 -30.74 16.42 -6.71
N LEU A 586 -30.13 15.46 -7.38
CA LEU A 586 -28.69 15.35 -7.57
C LEU A 586 -28.28 15.84 -8.97
N LEU A 587 -27.14 16.51 -9.04
CA LEU A 587 -26.44 16.78 -10.29
C LEU A 587 -25.25 15.83 -10.42
N VAL A 588 -25.19 15.02 -11.48
CA VAL A 588 -24.07 14.13 -11.77
C VAL A 588 -23.28 14.67 -12.96
N ILE A 589 -21.99 14.84 -12.79
CA ILE A 589 -21.09 15.38 -13.82
C ILE A 589 -19.97 14.37 -14.04
N ASP A 590 -19.90 13.84 -15.24
CA ASP A 590 -18.86 12.90 -15.65
C ASP A 590 -18.76 12.98 -17.18
N ASP A 591 -17.58 12.91 -17.76
CA ASP A 591 -17.38 13.03 -19.21
C ASP A 591 -17.60 11.71 -19.94
N SER A 592 -17.48 10.58 -19.22
CA SER A 592 -17.76 9.24 -19.70
C SER A 592 -19.27 9.01 -19.80
N ALA A 593 -19.76 8.93 -21.04
CA ALA A 593 -21.14 8.51 -21.30
C ALA A 593 -21.45 7.15 -20.66
N PHE A 594 -20.48 6.24 -20.63
CA PHE A 594 -20.58 4.94 -19.96
C PHE A 594 -20.87 5.09 -18.46
N PHE A 595 -20.10 5.94 -17.76
CA PHE A 595 -20.25 6.11 -16.33
C PHE A 595 -21.52 6.89 -15.96
N ARG A 596 -21.89 7.90 -16.75
CA ARG A 596 -23.20 8.58 -16.62
C ARG A 596 -24.36 7.61 -16.78
N HIS A 597 -24.35 6.76 -17.81
CA HIS A 597 -25.40 5.76 -18.04
C HIS A 597 -25.45 4.67 -16.97
N MET A 598 -24.32 4.36 -16.33
CA MET A 598 -24.28 3.42 -15.21
C MET A 598 -24.77 4.05 -13.88
N LEU A 599 -24.40 5.30 -13.59
CA LEU A 599 -24.71 5.96 -12.32
C LEU A 599 -26.14 6.49 -12.21
N VAL A 600 -26.67 7.07 -13.28
CA VAL A 600 -28.00 7.71 -13.25
C VAL A 600 -29.10 6.71 -12.85
N PRO A 601 -29.17 5.49 -13.42
CA PRO A 601 -30.17 4.49 -13.01
C PRO A 601 -30.00 4.06 -11.55
N VAL A 602 -28.76 3.89 -11.08
CA VAL A 602 -28.46 3.48 -9.70
C VAL A 602 -28.95 4.53 -8.69
N LEU A 603 -28.64 5.81 -8.93
CA LEU A 603 -29.08 6.90 -8.05
C LEU A 603 -30.59 7.12 -8.12
N THR A 604 -31.19 6.95 -9.30
CA THR A 604 -32.65 7.03 -9.48
C THR A 604 -33.37 5.89 -8.73
N ALA A 605 -32.84 4.67 -8.79
CA ALA A 605 -33.36 3.50 -8.06
C ALA A 605 -33.22 3.65 -6.54
N ALA A 606 -32.21 4.39 -6.07
CA ALA A 606 -32.01 4.75 -4.67
C ALA A 606 -32.97 5.86 -4.17
N GLY A 607 -33.80 6.43 -5.06
CA GLY A 607 -34.87 7.38 -4.70
C GLY A 607 -34.53 8.86 -4.91
N TYR A 608 -33.41 9.15 -5.57
CA TYR A 608 -33.01 10.51 -5.93
C TYR A 608 -33.58 10.93 -7.29
N GLU A 609 -33.88 12.22 -7.46
CA GLU A 609 -34.03 12.79 -8.80
C GLU A 609 -32.63 13.11 -9.32
N VAL A 610 -32.30 12.84 -10.58
CA VAL A 610 -30.93 13.00 -11.10
C VAL A 610 -30.92 13.78 -12.40
N THR A 611 -30.12 14.84 -12.46
CA THR A 611 -29.77 15.53 -13.72
C THR A 611 -28.32 15.21 -14.05
N ALA A 612 -28.04 14.75 -15.26
CA ALA A 612 -26.68 14.47 -15.72
C ALA A 612 -26.15 15.60 -16.62
N ALA A 613 -24.87 15.95 -16.45
CA ALA A 613 -24.15 16.88 -17.29
C ALA A 613 -22.86 16.22 -17.80
N GLU A 614 -22.53 16.46 -19.08
CA GLU A 614 -21.37 15.83 -19.72
C GLU A 614 -20.07 16.59 -19.47
N THR A 615 -20.16 17.85 -19.02
CA THR A 615 -19.01 18.71 -18.73
C THR A 615 -19.32 19.66 -17.58
N ALA A 616 -18.27 20.14 -16.91
CA ALA A 616 -18.39 21.17 -15.89
C ALA A 616 -19.06 22.46 -16.42
N ASP A 617 -18.78 22.88 -17.66
CA ASP A 617 -19.44 24.04 -18.29
C ASP A 617 -20.94 23.83 -18.51
N ALA A 618 -21.36 22.60 -18.85
CA ALA A 618 -22.78 22.28 -18.93
C ALA A 618 -23.45 22.37 -17.54
N ALA A 619 -22.77 21.91 -16.49
CA ALA A 619 -23.23 22.06 -15.12
C ALA A 619 -23.34 23.54 -14.68
N LEU A 620 -22.34 24.37 -14.97
CA LEU A 620 -22.37 25.80 -14.65
C LEU A 620 -23.48 26.56 -15.39
N ARG A 621 -23.80 26.18 -16.64
CA ARG A 621 -24.97 26.73 -17.36
C ARG A 621 -26.29 26.39 -16.66
N LEU A 622 -26.42 25.20 -16.05
CA LEU A 622 -27.60 24.85 -15.25
C LEU A 622 -27.72 25.73 -14.00
N ARG A 623 -26.59 26.12 -13.38
CA ARG A 623 -26.55 27.10 -12.29
C ARG A 623 -27.04 28.48 -12.74
N GLU A 624 -26.60 28.93 -13.92
CA GLU A 624 -27.01 30.22 -14.49
C GLU A 624 -28.51 30.26 -14.82
N GLN A 625 -29.06 29.15 -15.29
CA GLN A 625 -30.50 28.96 -15.52
C GLN A 625 -31.33 28.88 -14.22
N GLY A 626 -30.69 28.97 -13.05
CA GLY A 626 -31.37 28.99 -11.76
C GLY A 626 -31.85 27.62 -11.27
N ARG A 627 -31.33 26.51 -11.83
CA ARG A 627 -31.65 25.17 -11.32
C ARG A 627 -31.07 24.96 -9.93
N ARG A 628 -31.84 24.28 -9.07
CA ARG A 628 -31.47 23.96 -7.70
C ARG A 628 -31.22 22.46 -7.59
N PHE A 629 -30.21 22.11 -6.81
CA PHE A 629 -29.81 20.74 -6.50
C PHE A 629 -29.53 20.63 -5.00
N ASP A 630 -29.67 19.43 -4.46
CA ASP A 630 -29.43 19.13 -3.05
C ASP A 630 -28.00 18.65 -2.79
N ALA A 631 -27.37 18.01 -3.79
CA ALA A 631 -25.94 17.70 -3.82
C ALA A 631 -25.44 17.54 -5.26
N ILE A 632 -24.14 17.68 -5.44
CA ILE A 632 -23.46 17.50 -6.73
C ILE A 632 -22.46 16.35 -6.60
N VAL A 633 -22.48 15.43 -7.55
CA VAL A 633 -21.51 14.35 -7.68
C VAL A 633 -20.72 14.61 -8.95
N SER A 634 -19.42 14.84 -8.83
CA SER A 634 -18.57 15.22 -9.96
C SER A 634 -17.39 14.28 -10.07
N ASP A 635 -17.12 13.83 -11.29
CA ASP A 635 -15.83 13.32 -11.66
C ASP A 635 -14.74 14.38 -11.42
N ILE A 636 -13.58 13.92 -10.97
CA ILE A 636 -12.38 14.72 -10.84
C ILE A 636 -11.72 14.91 -12.22
N GLU A 637 -11.71 13.87 -13.04
CA GLU A 637 -10.96 13.80 -14.29
C GLU A 637 -11.86 14.09 -15.50
N MET A 638 -12.16 15.37 -15.74
CA MET A 638 -12.98 15.80 -16.88
C MET A 638 -12.18 16.65 -17.88
N PRO A 639 -12.42 16.52 -19.20
CA PRO A 639 -11.78 17.33 -20.24
C PRO A 639 -12.26 18.78 -20.19
N GLY A 640 -11.34 19.71 -20.42
CA GLY A 640 -11.58 21.16 -20.34
C GLY A 640 -11.43 21.67 -18.91
N MET A 641 -12.52 21.72 -18.16
CA MET A 641 -12.51 22.11 -16.74
C MET A 641 -12.59 20.87 -15.86
N ASP A 642 -11.50 20.60 -15.12
CA ASP A 642 -11.40 19.48 -14.19
C ASP A 642 -12.31 19.65 -12.96
N GLY A 643 -12.55 18.56 -12.23
CA GLY A 643 -13.45 18.56 -11.07
C GLY A 643 -12.99 19.46 -9.93
N PHE A 644 -11.68 19.71 -9.78
CA PHE A 644 -11.16 20.63 -8.76
C PHE A 644 -11.39 22.10 -9.12
N ALA A 645 -11.22 22.47 -10.38
CA ALA A 645 -11.53 23.80 -10.90
C ALA A 645 -13.04 24.06 -10.84
N PHE A 646 -13.85 23.04 -11.17
CA PHE A 646 -15.29 23.09 -10.98
C PHE A 646 -15.65 23.29 -9.50
N ALA A 647 -15.05 22.53 -8.58
CA ALA A 647 -15.30 22.67 -7.14
C ALA A 647 -15.03 24.10 -6.63
N ARG A 648 -13.92 24.72 -7.04
CA ARG A 648 -13.63 26.12 -6.71
C ARG A 648 -14.69 27.07 -7.28
N ALA A 649 -15.06 26.91 -8.55
CA ALA A 649 -16.10 27.71 -9.19
C ALA A 649 -17.48 27.54 -8.52
N VAL A 650 -17.77 26.36 -7.95
CA VAL A 650 -18.96 26.08 -7.14
C VAL A 650 -18.91 26.82 -5.81
N ARG A 651 -17.75 26.87 -5.14
CA ARG A 651 -17.57 27.53 -3.84
C ARG A 651 -17.54 29.05 -3.92
N GLU A 652 -17.08 29.63 -5.03
CA GLU A 652 -17.02 31.08 -5.23
C GLU A 652 -18.40 31.72 -5.49
N ASP A 653 -19.39 30.95 -5.97
CA ASP A 653 -20.73 31.46 -6.26
C ASP A 653 -21.71 31.18 -5.10
N PRO A 654 -22.33 32.21 -4.49
CA PRO A 654 -23.24 32.05 -3.35
C PRO A 654 -24.41 31.10 -3.59
N ARG A 655 -24.83 30.89 -4.86
CA ARG A 655 -25.95 30.01 -5.19
C ARG A 655 -25.65 28.55 -4.88
N TRP A 656 -24.41 28.10 -5.11
CA TRP A 656 -24.00 26.72 -4.91
C TRP A 656 -22.88 26.55 -3.86
N ALA A 657 -22.40 27.65 -3.25
CA ALA A 657 -21.32 27.62 -2.27
C ALA A 657 -21.59 26.71 -1.06
N GLY A 658 -22.85 26.56 -0.66
CA GLY A 658 -23.27 25.65 0.42
C GLY A 658 -23.68 24.25 -0.04
N LEU A 659 -23.68 23.96 -1.35
CA LEU A 659 -24.07 22.64 -1.84
C LEU A 659 -22.99 21.61 -1.54
N PRO A 660 -23.35 20.45 -0.98
CA PRO A 660 -22.38 19.40 -0.83
C PRO A 660 -21.92 18.87 -2.18
N LEU A 661 -20.60 18.68 -2.30
CA LEU A 661 -19.95 18.29 -3.54
C LEU A 661 -19.14 17.02 -3.28
N ILE A 662 -19.47 15.93 -3.97
CA ILE A 662 -18.87 14.61 -3.79
C ILE A 662 -18.01 14.31 -5.01
N ALA A 663 -16.75 13.98 -4.78
CA ALA A 663 -15.80 13.64 -5.82
C ALA A 663 -15.86 12.15 -6.17
N LEU A 664 -15.87 11.83 -7.46
CA LEU A 664 -15.70 10.49 -8.00
C LEU A 664 -14.27 10.36 -8.51
N THR A 665 -13.47 9.49 -7.87
CA THR A 665 -12.05 9.33 -8.21
C THR A 665 -11.71 7.93 -8.69
N SER A 666 -10.96 7.80 -9.79
CA SER A 666 -10.47 6.52 -10.31
C SER A 666 -9.45 5.83 -9.37
N ARG A 667 -8.84 6.59 -8.43
CA ARG A 667 -7.91 6.09 -7.39
C ARG A 667 -8.08 6.87 -6.08
N VAL A 668 -8.09 6.18 -4.95
CA VAL A 668 -8.15 6.83 -3.62
C VAL A 668 -6.74 7.00 -3.08
N ALA A 669 -6.05 8.07 -3.48
CA ALA A 669 -4.80 8.50 -2.88
C ALA A 669 -5.06 9.56 -1.80
N GLU A 670 -4.35 9.50 -0.67
CA GLU A 670 -4.53 10.40 0.49
C GLU A 670 -4.25 11.88 0.12
N ALA A 671 -3.39 12.12 -0.87
CA ALA A 671 -3.09 13.44 -1.41
C ALA A 671 -4.27 14.08 -2.17
N ASP A 672 -5.11 13.27 -2.83
CA ASP A 672 -6.27 13.76 -3.58
C ASP A 672 -7.42 14.13 -2.64
N ILE A 673 -7.54 13.44 -1.50
CA ILE A 673 -8.50 13.73 -0.43
C ILE A 673 -8.18 15.08 0.23
N HIS A 674 -6.91 15.39 0.49
CA HIS A 674 -6.50 16.67 1.07
C HIS A 674 -6.69 17.82 0.07
N ARG A 675 -6.26 17.65 -1.19
CA ARG A 675 -6.35 18.68 -2.24
C ARG A 675 -7.77 19.06 -2.60
N GLY A 676 -8.70 18.11 -2.69
CA GLY A 676 -10.08 18.49 -2.98
C GLY A 676 -10.87 18.96 -1.73
N ARG A 677 -10.46 18.66 -0.49
CA ARG A 677 -11.06 19.31 0.70
C ARG A 677 -10.73 20.79 0.68
N GLU A 678 -9.50 21.14 0.30
CA GLU A 678 -9.09 22.51 0.03
C GLU A 678 -9.79 23.12 -1.20
N ALA A 679 -10.07 22.33 -2.24
CA ALA A 679 -10.82 22.79 -3.42
C ALA A 679 -12.33 22.91 -3.21
N GLY A 680 -12.86 22.35 -2.11
CA GLY A 680 -14.27 22.47 -1.72
C GLY A 680 -15.11 21.20 -1.81
N PHE A 681 -14.55 20.03 -2.11
CA PHE A 681 -15.27 18.75 -2.01
C PHE A 681 -15.58 18.41 -0.55
N THR A 682 -16.81 17.97 -0.33
CA THR A 682 -17.34 17.54 0.97
C THR A 682 -16.96 16.10 1.28
N ASP A 683 -16.93 15.24 0.26
CA ASP A 683 -16.61 13.82 0.40
C ASP A 683 -15.99 13.24 -0.88
N TYR A 684 -15.38 12.06 -0.77
CA TYR A 684 -14.71 11.36 -1.86
C TYR A 684 -15.09 9.92 -1.93
N VAL A 685 -15.33 9.47 -3.14
CA VAL A 685 -15.75 8.12 -3.41
C VAL A 685 -14.98 7.59 -4.61
N ALA A 686 -14.49 6.37 -4.50
CA ALA A 686 -13.89 5.69 -5.64
C ALA A 686 -14.92 5.52 -6.76
N LYS A 687 -14.56 5.82 -8.00
CA LYS A 687 -15.30 5.42 -9.18
C LYS A 687 -15.51 3.91 -9.10
N PHE A 688 -16.73 3.46 -9.38
CA PHE A 688 -17.16 2.06 -9.28
C PHE A 688 -17.43 1.52 -7.85
N ASP A 689 -17.11 2.24 -6.77
CA ASP A 689 -17.57 1.87 -5.40
C ASP A 689 -18.96 2.45 -5.11
N ARG A 690 -19.98 1.71 -5.56
CA ARG A 690 -21.39 2.07 -5.38
C ARG A 690 -21.80 2.23 -3.92
N SER A 691 -21.34 1.31 -3.06
CA SER A 691 -21.70 1.32 -1.64
C SER A 691 -21.20 2.58 -0.95
N ALA A 692 -19.94 2.95 -1.21
CA ALA A 692 -19.37 4.18 -0.71
C ALA A 692 -20.08 5.40 -1.30
N LEU A 693 -20.50 5.37 -2.58
CA LEU A 693 -21.21 6.49 -3.20
C LEU A 693 -22.55 6.77 -2.54
N LEU A 694 -23.37 5.74 -2.39
CA LEU A 694 -24.70 5.89 -1.79
C LEU A 694 -24.61 6.26 -0.30
N ALA A 695 -23.64 5.69 0.42
CA ALA A 695 -23.39 6.05 1.82
C ALA A 695 -22.91 7.50 1.96
N GLY A 696 -21.96 7.94 1.13
CA GLY A 696 -21.46 9.32 1.11
C GLY A 696 -22.56 10.32 0.80
N ILE A 697 -23.37 10.08 -0.23
CA ILE A 697 -24.52 10.95 -0.56
C ILE A 697 -25.50 11.02 0.60
N ALA A 698 -25.86 9.89 1.21
CA ALA A 698 -26.81 9.86 2.32
C ALA A 698 -26.27 10.60 3.57
N GLN A 699 -25.00 10.38 3.91
CA GLN A 699 -24.33 11.02 5.05
C GLN A 699 -24.27 12.53 4.89
N VAL A 700 -23.89 12.97 3.69
CA VAL A 700 -23.70 14.39 3.38
C VAL A 700 -25.04 15.14 3.33
N LEU A 701 -26.09 14.52 2.78
CA LEU A 701 -27.44 15.09 2.81
C LEU A 701 -28.03 15.11 4.24
N ALA A 702 -27.72 14.13 5.08
CA ALA A 702 -28.14 14.11 6.48
C ALA A 702 -27.47 15.23 7.29
N ALA A 703 -26.15 15.39 7.18
CA ALA A 703 -25.39 16.43 7.87
C ALA A 703 -25.87 17.85 7.50
N ARG A 704 -26.26 18.06 6.25
CA ARG A 704 -26.82 19.33 5.79
C ARG A 704 -28.19 19.62 6.43
N ARG A 705 -29.07 18.62 6.53
CA ARG A 705 -30.38 18.79 7.16
C ARG A 705 -30.27 19.20 8.62
N GLU A 706 -29.31 18.63 9.36
CA GLU A 706 -29.01 18.99 10.75
C GLU A 706 -28.46 20.42 10.89
N THR A 707 -27.66 20.88 9.92
CA THR A 707 -27.12 22.24 9.92
C THR A 707 -28.17 23.30 9.56
N GLU A 708 -29.23 22.92 8.81
CA GLU A 708 -30.36 23.79 8.46
C GLU A 708 -31.48 23.80 9.53
N THR A 709 -31.44 22.92 10.54
CA THR A 709 -32.44 22.87 11.65
C THR A 709 -32.01 23.59 12.94
N VAL A 710 -30.80 24.13 12.99
CA VAL A 710 -30.27 25.00 14.06
C VAL A 710 -30.31 26.45 13.60
#